data_AF-A0A225AE11-F1
#
_entry.id   AF-A0A225AE11-F1
#
_cell.length_a   1.000
_cell.length_b   1.000
_cell.length_c   1.000
_cell.angle_alpha   90.00
_cell.angle_beta   90.00
_cell.angle_gamma   90.00
#
_symmetry.space_group_name_H-M   'P 1'
#
loop_
_entity.id
_entity.type
_entity.pdbx_description
1 polymer ?
#
loop_
_entity_poly.entity_id
_entity_poly.type
_entity_poly.pdbx_seq_one_letter_code
_entity_poly.pdbx_strand_id
1 'polypeptide(L)'
;MATTFDEKIPFEKKGLQLYGLFKRGDPERRLPLIVLLHGAGATAAYFDNSAVSVVKSFNSLGHDVLNISRPGYAGSVAPTTATPMKDSIAVFTDFIEQVYNEKASARHGNGGIILVGHSLGGAFSLSIAYEARERLPLLGVSSLGCLPVASSSSLLPDPDLEPHNPRFVVQTTPENVRKYMGEVEWVNLDALDPALIASVFEPILKSELKEYSSNEFYDYLVNRAFAGVNIPIQYLAAEAEIAWDNEKEGRPIFDDLVSRFKAAPEVESAILLGGGHNYEYSYNVGILWDKRKAFVEKLTSKNAASPISKKDTSKVLANGDVFTSVPLLDYAEATSPSTRSKFLKELKDAIVNVGFFYLKNTSVPDQVQTDFTQQSIALFDLPLEKKLEIEMVNSKHFLGYARLGQEVTALKNDFREQFDFATELPAPGPDEPLYRNLRGPNQWPDSQVLPKFRATIETYMDHIDKLAETFSSLVAEALDLPSTAFDQFFDKPQQNKLKLIKYPEPVDSKPDEDTQGVGPHKDSCFLTFLLQGTPHTGLEVQNKAGVWLPVKPIPGTLVINIGRALEAITGGVCTATTHRVNLRPENYKDSEGNSLGPRYSFAIFQGVSLDVAAEKINLNIPQHIKDLVKDDKVRSDAEATFNQMFNGNIGEGTLIARVTSHQDVAQRWYPDLLAQALEAQKGRYQ
;
A
#
# COMPACT_ATOMS: atom_id res chain seq x y z
N MET A 1 30.81 -2.52 3.49
CA MET A 1 32.09 -1.76 3.42
C MET A 1 31.81 -0.32 3.83
N ALA A 2 32.52 0.17 4.85
CA ALA A 2 32.28 1.45 5.51
C ALA A 2 32.37 2.66 4.56
N THR A 3 31.58 3.69 4.83
CA THR A 3 31.47 4.91 4.03
C THR A 3 32.59 5.87 4.36
N THR A 4 33.24 6.42 3.33
CA THR A 4 34.11 7.58 3.51
C THR A 4 33.24 8.84 3.64
N PHE A 5 33.19 9.41 4.84
CA PHE A 5 32.49 10.66 5.12
C PHE A 5 33.27 11.86 4.58
N ASP A 6 32.53 12.89 4.18
CA ASP A 6 33.13 14.11 3.62
C ASP A 6 33.64 15.03 4.74
N GLU A 7 32.95 15.02 5.89
CA GLU A 7 33.23 15.92 7.00
C GLU A 7 32.84 15.31 8.35
N LYS A 8 33.64 15.61 9.38
CA LYS A 8 33.28 15.41 10.78
C LYS A 8 32.99 16.78 11.39
N ILE A 9 31.75 17.01 11.80
CA ILE A 9 31.26 18.29 12.28
C ILE A 9 31.15 18.24 13.82
N PRO A 10 32.04 18.89 14.57
CA PRO A 10 31.94 18.98 16.03
C PRO A 10 30.83 19.97 16.44
N PHE A 11 30.15 19.69 17.54
CA PHE A 11 29.17 20.59 18.13
C PHE A 11 29.25 20.55 19.65
N GLU A 12 29.19 21.72 20.28
CA GLU A 12 29.15 21.85 21.73
C GLU A 12 28.10 22.87 22.15
N LYS A 13 27.24 22.48 23.09
CA LYS A 13 26.29 23.41 23.70
C LYS A 13 25.95 22.97 25.11
N LYS A 14 25.90 23.92 26.05
CA LYS A 14 25.63 23.67 27.48
C LYS A 14 26.56 22.61 28.11
N GLY A 15 27.81 22.53 27.65
CA GLY A 15 28.79 21.54 28.13
C GLY A 15 28.56 20.11 27.61
N LEU A 16 27.58 19.91 26.72
CA LEU A 16 27.39 18.66 26.00
C LEU A 16 28.12 18.73 24.65
N GLN A 17 29.00 17.76 24.41
CA GLN A 17 29.78 17.64 23.18
C GLN A 17 29.29 16.45 22.37
N LEU A 18 29.12 16.65 21.07
CA LEU A 18 28.78 15.60 20.12
C LEU A 18 29.40 15.91 18.76
N TYR A 19 29.34 14.96 17.83
CA TYR A 19 29.72 15.23 16.45
C TYR A 19 28.83 14.49 15.45
N GLY A 20 28.70 15.07 14.27
CA GLY A 20 28.07 14.45 13.12
C GLY A 20 29.10 14.03 12.08
N LEU A 21 28.91 12.86 11.48
CA LEU A 21 29.59 12.45 10.27
C LEU A 21 28.67 12.75 9.09
N PHE A 22 29.11 13.64 8.22
CA PHE A 22 28.30 14.15 7.12
C PHE A 22 28.72 13.53 5.79
N LYS A 23 27.72 13.09 5.01
CA LYS A 23 27.90 12.62 3.64
C LYS A 23 26.96 13.34 2.70
N ARG A 24 27.53 13.97 1.67
CA ARG A 24 26.81 14.71 0.63
C ARG A 24 26.12 13.76 -0.34
N GLY A 25 24.83 13.98 -0.56
CA GLY A 25 24.02 13.34 -1.59
C GLY A 25 24.29 13.84 -3.01
N ASP A 26 23.36 13.60 -3.92
CA ASP A 26 23.43 14.10 -5.30
C ASP A 26 23.18 15.63 -5.29
N PRO A 27 24.16 16.48 -5.65
CA PRO A 27 24.01 17.93 -5.57
C PRO A 27 22.94 18.48 -6.52
N GLU A 28 22.57 17.74 -7.56
CA GLU A 28 21.53 18.13 -8.52
C GLU A 28 20.11 17.78 -8.02
N ARG A 29 19.99 16.94 -6.98
CA ARG A 29 18.70 16.52 -6.41
C ARG A 29 18.41 17.21 -5.08
N ARG A 30 17.23 17.82 -4.99
CA ARG A 30 16.76 18.50 -3.76
C ARG A 30 16.02 17.51 -2.87
N LEU A 31 16.77 16.63 -2.22
CA LEU A 31 16.23 15.57 -1.36
C LEU A 31 16.35 15.89 0.14
N PRO A 32 15.48 15.31 0.98
CA PRO A 32 15.55 15.46 2.43
C PRO A 32 16.90 15.08 3.03
N LEU A 33 17.29 15.80 4.07
CA LEU A 33 18.40 15.40 4.95
C LEU A 33 17.95 14.19 5.79
N ILE A 34 18.69 13.09 5.68
CA ILE A 34 18.50 11.93 6.54
C ILE A 34 19.37 12.07 7.77
N VAL A 35 18.77 12.06 8.96
CA VAL A 35 19.49 12.12 10.24
C VAL A 35 19.42 10.78 10.92
N LEU A 36 20.58 10.19 11.23
CA LEU A 36 20.70 8.89 11.86
C LEU A 36 21.10 9.02 13.32
N LEU A 37 20.35 8.38 14.22
CA LEU A 37 20.55 8.40 15.68
C LEU A 37 20.64 6.98 16.24
N HIS A 38 21.80 6.62 16.76
CA HIS A 38 22.10 5.27 17.23
C HIS A 38 21.55 4.99 18.64
N GLY A 39 21.42 3.69 18.96
CA GLY A 39 20.96 3.17 20.24
C GLY A 39 21.93 3.37 21.41
N ALA A 40 21.54 2.86 22.58
CA ALA A 40 22.46 2.74 23.71
C ALA A 40 23.59 1.75 23.37
N GLY A 41 24.79 2.04 23.88
CA GLY A 41 25.95 1.17 23.69
C GLY A 41 26.49 1.10 22.26
N ALA A 42 25.90 1.85 21.34
CA ALA A 42 26.35 1.96 19.96
C ALA A 42 27.00 3.34 19.71
N THR A 43 27.69 3.49 18.58
CA THR A 43 28.14 4.77 18.02
C THR A 43 27.49 5.02 16.65
N ALA A 44 27.81 6.13 16.00
CA ALA A 44 27.39 6.38 14.61
C ALA A 44 27.79 5.24 13.64
N ALA A 45 28.86 4.48 13.94
CA ALA A 45 29.27 3.35 13.10
C ALA A 45 28.21 2.25 12.99
N TYR A 46 27.23 2.20 13.90
CA TYR A 46 26.12 1.25 13.85
C TYR A 46 25.36 1.27 12.50
N PHE A 47 25.12 2.45 11.94
CA PHE A 47 24.44 2.62 10.66
C PHE A 47 25.36 2.49 9.44
N ASP A 48 26.66 2.32 9.64
CA ASP A 48 27.67 2.25 8.58
C ASP A 48 28.66 1.11 8.85
N ASN A 49 28.15 -0.12 8.80
CA ASN A 49 28.88 -1.31 9.20
C ASN A 49 29.24 -2.23 8.01
N SER A 50 29.80 -3.40 8.30
CA SER A 50 30.28 -4.36 7.29
C SER A 50 29.13 -5.06 6.55
N ALA A 51 28.03 -5.39 7.24
CA ALA A 51 26.83 -6.04 6.69
C ALA A 51 25.96 -5.08 5.89
N VAL A 52 25.63 -3.93 6.49
CA VAL A 52 24.81 -2.89 5.85
C VAL A 52 25.40 -1.51 6.12
N SER A 53 25.32 -0.65 5.12
CA SER A 53 25.58 0.77 5.28
C SER A 53 24.33 1.55 4.90
N VAL A 54 23.53 1.93 5.91
CA VAL A 54 22.35 2.80 5.75
C VAL A 54 22.77 4.16 5.19
N VAL A 55 23.95 4.64 5.60
CA VAL A 55 24.56 5.85 5.05
C VAL A 55 24.75 5.72 3.53
N LYS A 56 25.47 4.68 3.08
CA LYS A 56 25.73 4.46 1.65
C LYS A 56 24.43 4.26 0.86
N SER A 57 23.47 3.54 1.42
CA SER A 57 22.22 3.25 0.76
C SER A 57 21.39 4.52 0.52
N PHE A 58 21.18 5.38 1.53
CA PHE A 58 20.49 6.66 1.32
C PHE A 58 21.29 7.63 0.46
N ASN A 59 22.61 7.64 0.60
CA ASN A 59 23.49 8.45 -0.23
C ASN A 59 23.39 8.07 -1.71
N SER A 60 23.29 6.78 -2.03
CA SER A 60 23.10 6.28 -3.40
C SER A 60 21.77 6.69 -4.04
N LEU A 61 20.76 6.98 -3.21
CA LEU A 61 19.48 7.53 -3.64
C LEU A 61 19.53 9.06 -3.84
N GLY A 62 20.66 9.68 -3.49
CA GLY A 62 20.93 11.10 -3.64
C GLY A 62 20.67 11.92 -2.38
N HIS A 63 20.36 11.30 -1.23
CA HIS A 63 20.14 12.05 0.01
C HIS A 63 21.45 12.50 0.66
N ASP A 64 21.39 13.68 1.26
CA ASP A 64 22.35 14.07 2.29
C ASP A 64 22.12 13.24 3.55
N VAL A 65 23.19 12.80 4.19
CA VAL A 65 23.11 11.98 5.41
C VAL A 65 23.96 12.61 6.51
N LEU A 66 23.34 12.82 7.67
CA LEU A 66 23.99 13.23 8.92
C LEU A 66 23.91 12.07 9.91
N ASN A 67 25.03 11.42 10.18
CA ASN A 67 25.13 10.30 11.11
C ASN A 67 25.77 10.76 12.43
N ILE A 68 24.97 10.84 13.51
CA ILE A 68 25.35 11.54 14.74
C ILE A 68 25.89 10.57 15.79
N SER A 69 27.06 10.88 16.37
CA SER A 69 27.52 10.26 17.62
C SER A 69 27.05 11.09 18.82
N ARG A 70 26.32 10.46 19.74
CA ARG A 70 25.65 11.14 20.87
C ARG A 70 26.64 11.62 21.95
N PRO A 71 26.26 12.58 22.82
CA PRO A 71 27.08 12.97 23.97
C PRO A 71 27.46 11.79 24.87
N GLY A 72 28.73 11.71 25.26
CA GLY A 72 29.29 10.62 26.05
C GLY A 72 29.73 9.38 25.25
N TYR A 73 29.49 9.36 23.94
CA TYR A 73 29.92 8.31 23.01
C TYR A 73 31.02 8.82 22.08
N ALA A 74 31.73 7.89 21.45
CA ALA A 74 32.81 8.13 20.51
C ALA A 74 33.90 9.06 21.07
N GLY A 75 34.24 8.85 22.35
CA GLY A 75 35.26 9.60 23.07
C GLY A 75 34.83 11.00 23.54
N SER A 76 33.58 11.41 23.35
CA SER A 76 33.06 12.68 23.90
C SER A 76 32.82 12.61 25.42
N VAL A 77 32.78 13.77 26.06
CA VAL A 77 32.54 13.87 27.51
C VAL A 77 31.13 13.41 27.84
N ALA A 78 31.02 12.51 28.81
CA ALA A 78 29.75 12.01 29.30
C ALA A 78 28.94 13.11 30.00
N PRO A 79 27.64 13.28 29.65
CA PRO A 79 26.72 14.10 30.43
C PRO A 79 26.75 13.73 31.92
N THR A 80 26.88 14.73 32.79
CA THR A 80 26.87 14.55 34.27
C THR A 80 25.56 14.99 34.91
N THR A 81 24.56 15.33 34.12
CA THR A 81 23.26 15.80 34.61
C THR A 81 22.39 14.63 35.08
N ALA A 82 21.34 14.94 35.83
CA ALA A 82 20.37 13.94 36.29
C ALA A 82 19.42 13.47 35.17
N THR A 83 19.30 14.25 34.10
CA THR A 83 18.41 14.00 32.95
C THR A 83 19.17 14.13 31.61
N PRO A 84 20.23 13.32 31.41
CA PRO A 84 21.10 13.43 30.25
C PRO A 84 20.41 13.26 28.89
N MET A 85 19.36 12.45 28.80
CA MET A 85 18.54 12.29 27.59
C MET A 85 17.73 13.57 27.33
N LYS A 86 16.96 14.08 28.31
CA LYS A 86 16.20 15.33 28.13
C LYS A 86 17.09 16.50 27.74
N ASP A 87 18.26 16.62 28.37
CA ASP A 87 19.21 17.69 28.07
C ASP A 87 19.77 17.58 26.64
N SER A 88 20.00 16.34 26.18
CA SER A 88 20.55 16.07 24.84
C SER A 88 19.55 16.34 23.70
N ILE A 89 18.24 16.21 23.92
CA ILE A 89 17.21 16.47 22.88
C ILE A 89 17.32 17.90 22.32
N ALA A 90 17.50 18.88 23.20
CA ALA A 90 17.65 20.28 22.79
C ALA A 90 18.93 20.49 21.98
N VAL A 91 20.03 19.86 22.41
CA VAL A 91 21.34 19.94 21.73
C VAL A 91 21.30 19.27 20.37
N PHE A 92 20.64 18.11 20.23
CA PHE A 92 20.41 17.48 18.91
C PHE A 92 19.60 18.37 17.99
N THR A 93 18.51 18.97 18.50
CA THR A 93 17.67 19.88 17.72
C THR A 93 18.50 21.06 17.19
N ASP A 94 19.33 21.67 18.04
CA ASP A 94 20.20 22.78 17.65
C ASP A 94 21.25 22.35 16.62
N PHE A 95 21.85 21.18 16.79
CA PHE A 95 22.86 20.67 15.87
C PHE A 95 22.29 20.31 14.51
N ILE A 96 21.14 19.62 14.48
CA ILE A 96 20.43 19.25 13.25
C ILE A 96 20.03 20.51 12.49
N GLU A 97 19.53 21.54 13.19
CA GLU A 97 19.20 22.83 12.58
C GLU A 97 20.44 23.49 11.95
N GLN A 98 21.56 23.52 12.66
CA GLN A 98 22.81 24.08 12.12
C GLN A 98 23.23 23.35 10.84
N VAL A 99 23.31 22.02 10.88
CA VAL A 99 23.75 21.23 9.71
C VAL A 99 22.77 21.37 8.54
N TYR A 100 21.46 21.36 8.81
CA TYR A 100 20.43 21.55 7.79
C TYR A 100 20.59 22.92 7.10
N ASN A 101 20.83 23.99 7.86
CA ASN A 101 20.96 25.35 7.32
C ASN A 101 22.30 25.59 6.61
N GLU A 102 23.39 25.00 7.10
CA GLU A 102 24.74 25.22 6.56
C GLU A 102 25.06 24.31 5.38
N LYS A 103 24.60 23.07 5.45
CA LYS A 103 25.08 21.99 4.58
C LYS A 103 24.01 21.47 3.67
N ALA A 104 22.84 21.02 4.15
CA ALA A 104 21.87 20.28 3.33
C ALA A 104 21.46 21.04 2.04
N SER A 105 21.06 20.31 0.98
CA SER A 105 20.49 20.86 -0.28
C SER A 105 19.37 21.91 -0.07
N ALA A 106 18.85 21.96 1.17
CA ALA A 106 18.06 22.99 1.82
C ALA A 106 18.45 24.45 1.56
N ARG A 107 19.69 24.78 1.18
CA ARG A 107 20.08 26.17 0.87
C ARG A 107 19.23 26.83 -0.24
N HIS A 108 18.53 26.06 -1.08
CA HIS A 108 17.75 26.61 -2.21
C HIS A 108 16.37 25.98 -2.50
N GLY A 109 15.75 25.17 -1.62
CA GLY A 109 14.41 24.64 -1.97
C GLY A 109 13.71 23.60 -1.09
N ASN A 110 13.77 23.70 0.24
CA ASN A 110 12.79 23.05 1.15
C ASN A 110 12.69 21.51 1.13
N GLY A 111 13.82 20.79 1.00
CA GLY A 111 13.86 19.32 1.01
C GLY A 111 13.48 18.63 2.32
N GLY A 112 13.45 19.36 3.45
CA GLY A 112 13.03 18.84 4.76
C GLY A 112 13.99 17.82 5.39
N ILE A 113 13.59 17.24 6.53
CA ILE A 113 14.41 16.36 7.37
C ILE A 113 13.64 15.08 7.69
N ILE A 114 14.28 13.92 7.57
CA ILE A 114 13.74 12.64 8.03
C ILE A 114 14.66 12.08 9.10
N LEU A 115 14.10 11.74 10.26
CA LEU A 115 14.85 11.15 11.37
C LEU A 115 14.76 9.63 11.29
N VAL A 116 15.88 8.93 11.46
CA VAL A 116 15.94 7.47 11.56
C VAL A 116 16.68 7.09 12.83
N GLY A 117 15.98 6.40 13.72
CA GLY A 117 16.48 6.01 15.02
C GLY A 117 16.45 4.50 15.23
N HIS A 118 17.44 4.00 15.99
CA HIS A 118 17.46 2.64 16.51
C HIS A 118 17.54 2.69 18.04
N SER A 119 16.75 1.85 18.74
CA SER A 119 16.72 1.73 20.20
C SER A 119 16.53 3.11 20.87
N LEU A 120 17.37 3.51 21.83
CA LEU A 120 17.34 4.87 22.42
C LEU A 120 17.42 5.99 21.36
N GLY A 121 18.09 5.76 20.23
CA GLY A 121 18.09 6.69 19.10
C GLY A 121 16.72 6.89 18.48
N GLY A 122 15.84 5.87 18.54
CA GLY A 122 14.41 6.00 18.26
C GLY A 122 13.70 6.92 19.26
N ALA A 123 14.00 6.77 20.55
CA ALA A 123 13.43 7.63 21.60
C ALA A 123 13.86 9.09 21.41
N PHE A 124 15.14 9.32 21.08
CA PHE A 124 15.64 10.64 20.70
C PHE A 124 14.96 11.16 19.45
N SER A 125 14.82 10.35 18.40
CA SER A 125 14.18 10.77 17.14
C SER A 125 12.73 11.21 17.35
N LEU A 126 11.96 10.45 18.12
CA LEU A 126 10.57 10.78 18.44
C LEU A 126 10.47 12.00 19.36
N SER A 127 11.39 12.14 20.32
CA SER A 127 11.41 13.31 21.21
C SER A 127 11.85 14.58 20.49
N ILE A 128 12.84 14.49 19.59
CA ILE A 128 13.24 15.60 18.71
C ILE A 128 12.07 15.95 17.80
N ALA A 129 11.37 14.96 17.24
CA ALA A 129 10.20 15.24 16.42
C ALA A 129 9.10 15.96 17.15
N TYR A 130 8.87 15.60 18.43
CA TYR A 130 7.97 16.35 19.30
C TYR A 130 8.50 17.77 19.58
N GLU A 131 9.68 17.93 20.18
CA GLU A 131 10.18 19.22 20.65
C GLU A 131 10.49 20.20 19.51
N ALA A 132 10.88 19.70 18.33
CA ALA A 132 11.27 20.50 17.18
C ALA A 132 10.16 20.68 16.14
N ARG A 133 8.93 20.21 16.39
CA ARG A 133 7.81 20.22 15.42
C ARG A 133 7.44 21.58 14.82
N GLU A 134 7.77 22.67 15.52
CA GLU A 134 7.55 24.05 15.05
C GLU A 134 8.84 24.74 14.59
N ARG A 135 9.99 24.06 14.70
CA ARG A 135 11.33 24.62 14.47
C ARG A 135 12.04 24.00 13.28
N LEU A 136 11.96 22.68 13.13
CA LEU A 136 12.59 21.94 12.06
C LEU A 136 11.56 21.52 11.00
N PRO A 137 11.91 21.56 9.70
CA PRO A 137 11.02 21.10 8.62
C PRO A 137 11.03 19.57 8.54
N LEU A 138 10.50 18.92 9.58
CA LEU A 138 10.49 17.47 9.70
C LEU A 138 9.41 16.86 8.80
N LEU A 139 9.78 15.81 8.09
CA LEU A 139 8.93 15.12 7.12
C LEU A 139 8.46 13.77 7.63
N GLY A 140 9.22 13.16 8.55
CA GLY A 140 8.80 11.96 9.27
C GLY A 140 9.92 11.38 10.13
N VAL A 141 9.56 10.36 10.92
CA VAL A 141 10.47 9.60 11.78
C VAL A 141 10.33 8.11 11.52
N SER A 142 11.44 7.41 11.29
CA SER A 142 11.50 5.93 11.30
C SER A 142 12.25 5.47 12.55
N SER A 143 11.59 4.70 13.42
CA SER A 143 12.15 4.19 14.67
C SER A 143 12.16 2.67 14.67
N LEU A 144 13.24 2.04 15.12
CA LEU A 144 13.35 0.59 15.34
C LEU A 144 13.59 0.29 16.83
N GLY A 145 12.78 -0.58 17.44
CA GLY A 145 13.06 -1.18 18.75
C GLY A 145 13.01 -0.24 19.97
N CYS A 146 12.17 0.80 19.90
CA CYS A 146 12.03 1.84 20.94
C CYS A 146 10.82 1.57 21.87
N LEU A 147 10.52 0.31 22.22
CA LEU A 147 9.27 -0.06 22.89
C LEU A 147 9.39 0.19 24.38
N PRO A 148 8.79 1.25 24.96
CA PRO A 148 8.90 1.50 26.38
C PRO A 148 7.90 0.63 27.13
N VAL A 149 8.37 -0.12 28.13
CA VAL A 149 7.53 -0.89 29.06
C VAL A 149 7.56 -0.26 30.44
N ALA A 150 6.43 -0.28 31.15
CA ALA A 150 6.33 0.25 32.51
C ALA A 150 7.02 -0.66 33.56
N SER A 151 7.29 -1.93 33.21
CA SER A 151 8.00 -2.91 34.02
C SER A 151 9.40 -3.18 33.45
N SER A 152 10.38 -3.46 34.30
CA SER A 152 11.79 -3.60 33.91
C SER A 152 12.02 -4.64 32.80
N SER A 153 12.71 -4.23 31.72
CA SER A 153 13.24 -5.12 30.68
C SER A 153 14.25 -6.13 31.26
N SER A 154 14.21 -7.38 30.78
CA SER A 154 15.13 -8.45 31.17
C SER A 154 16.56 -8.29 30.64
N LEU A 155 16.77 -7.35 29.71
CA LEU A 155 18.02 -7.16 28.96
C LEU A 155 18.78 -5.89 29.27
N LEU A 156 18.08 -4.82 29.66
CA LEU A 156 18.73 -3.66 30.26
C LEU A 156 19.24 -4.12 31.63
N PRO A 157 20.55 -4.19 31.84
CA PRO A 157 21.01 -4.63 33.15
C PRO A 157 20.53 -3.59 34.17
N ASP A 158 20.20 -4.03 35.39
CA ASP A 158 19.76 -3.11 36.42
C ASP A 158 20.95 -2.20 36.78
N PRO A 159 20.86 -0.88 36.50
CA PRO A 159 21.98 0.04 36.71
C PRO A 159 22.39 0.11 38.18
N ASP A 160 21.57 -0.38 39.11
CA ASP A 160 21.87 -0.41 40.53
C ASP A 160 22.60 -1.69 41.00
N LEU A 161 22.71 -2.74 40.17
CA LEU A 161 23.51 -3.94 40.46
C LEU A 161 25.03 -3.65 40.49
N GLU A 162 25.48 -2.63 39.77
CA GLU A 162 26.87 -2.16 39.77
C GLU A 162 26.97 -0.66 40.09
N PRO A 163 26.79 -0.26 41.37
CA PRO A 163 26.67 1.14 41.76
C PRO A 163 27.88 2.00 41.36
N HIS A 164 29.07 1.39 41.28
CA HIS A 164 30.35 2.07 41.02
C HIS A 164 30.78 2.12 39.54
N ASN A 165 30.03 1.51 38.61
CA ASN A 165 30.37 1.50 37.19
C ASN A 165 29.69 2.69 36.47
N PRO A 166 30.40 3.79 36.14
CA PRO A 166 29.78 4.97 35.54
C PRO A 166 29.31 4.75 34.09
N ARG A 167 29.84 3.71 33.43
CA ARG A 167 29.54 3.39 32.02
C ARG A 167 28.95 2.00 31.82
N PHE A 168 28.33 1.46 32.85
CA PHE A 168 27.54 0.22 32.82
C PHE A 168 27.91 -0.74 31.69
N VAL A 169 29.04 -1.41 31.88
CA VAL A 169 29.71 -2.17 30.82
C VAL A 169 29.35 -3.63 31.00
N VAL A 170 28.51 -4.14 30.12
CA VAL A 170 28.48 -5.59 29.91
C VAL A 170 29.63 -5.94 28.98
N GLN A 171 30.47 -6.91 29.37
CA GLN A 171 31.58 -7.36 28.51
C GLN A 171 31.02 -7.78 27.15
N THR A 172 31.65 -7.37 26.05
CA THR A 172 31.31 -7.82 24.69
C THR A 172 31.74 -9.26 24.44
N THR A 173 31.31 -10.17 25.31
CA THR A 173 31.48 -11.62 25.13
C THR A 173 30.48 -12.12 24.08
N PRO A 174 30.76 -13.24 23.39
CA PRO A 174 29.80 -13.85 22.47
C PRO A 174 28.44 -14.14 23.12
N GLU A 175 28.41 -14.44 24.42
CA GLU A 175 27.19 -14.67 25.19
C GLU A 175 26.40 -13.38 25.42
N ASN A 176 27.07 -12.28 25.79
CA ASN A 176 26.42 -10.99 25.95
C ASN A 176 26.01 -10.40 24.59
N VAL A 177 26.83 -10.55 23.56
CA VAL A 177 26.49 -10.19 22.18
C VAL A 177 25.24 -10.95 21.74
N ARG A 178 25.14 -12.26 21.96
CA ARG A 178 23.91 -13.04 21.70
C ARG A 178 22.72 -12.52 22.52
N LYS A 179 22.94 -12.28 23.81
CA LYS A 179 21.93 -11.74 24.72
C LYS A 179 21.38 -10.38 24.23
N TYR A 180 22.24 -9.47 23.78
CA TYR A 180 21.86 -8.13 23.29
C TYR A 180 21.38 -8.10 21.83
N MET A 181 21.89 -8.98 20.98
CA MET A 181 21.68 -8.94 19.53
C MET A 181 20.58 -9.89 19.05
N GLY A 182 20.18 -10.86 19.87
CA GLY A 182 19.17 -11.87 19.56
C GLY A 182 19.78 -13.24 19.29
N GLU A 183 18.91 -14.20 18.95
CA GLU A 183 19.35 -15.54 18.62
C GLU A 183 20.30 -15.54 17.41
N VAL A 184 21.42 -16.26 17.56
CA VAL A 184 22.50 -16.29 16.55
C VAL A 184 22.08 -16.89 15.23
N GLU A 185 21.00 -17.66 15.22
CA GLU A 185 20.45 -18.27 14.00
C GLU A 185 19.96 -17.20 13.01
N TRP A 186 19.60 -16.02 13.49
CA TRP A 186 19.06 -14.92 12.69
C TRP A 186 20.04 -13.75 12.51
N VAL A 187 21.09 -13.69 13.34
CA VAL A 187 22.14 -12.66 13.27
C VAL A 187 23.30 -13.15 12.39
N ASN A 188 23.72 -12.32 11.44
CA ASN A 188 24.94 -12.55 10.68
C ASN A 188 26.17 -12.28 11.57
N LEU A 189 26.60 -13.30 12.31
CA LEU A 189 27.78 -13.21 13.17
C LEU A 189 29.08 -12.99 12.39
N ASP A 190 29.15 -13.41 11.12
CA ASP A 190 30.32 -13.18 10.27
C ASP A 190 30.49 -11.69 9.94
N ALA A 191 29.42 -10.90 10.07
CA ALA A 191 29.51 -9.45 9.98
C ALA A 191 30.12 -8.80 11.24
N LEU A 192 30.14 -9.48 12.39
CA LEU A 192 30.53 -8.96 13.70
C LEU A 192 31.94 -9.39 14.10
N ASP A 193 32.95 -8.93 13.36
CA ASP A 193 34.34 -9.15 13.76
C ASP A 193 34.73 -8.31 15.01
N PRO A 194 35.78 -8.71 15.76
CA PRO A 194 36.19 -7.98 16.98
C PRO A 194 36.55 -6.51 16.78
N ALA A 195 37.07 -6.12 15.60
CA ALA A 195 37.44 -4.75 15.30
C ALA A 195 36.19 -3.89 15.01
N LEU A 196 35.20 -4.46 14.34
CA LEU A 196 33.90 -3.83 14.14
C LEU A 196 33.18 -3.67 15.48
N ILE A 197 33.16 -4.72 16.33
CA ILE A 197 32.55 -4.64 17.66
C ILE A 197 33.14 -3.47 18.46
N ALA A 198 34.46 -3.28 18.42
CA ALA A 198 35.13 -2.18 19.12
C ALA A 198 34.84 -0.78 18.56
N SER A 199 34.41 -0.67 17.30
CA SER A 199 34.08 0.62 16.66
C SER A 199 32.59 0.94 16.68
N VAL A 200 31.75 -0.08 16.63
CA VAL A 200 30.29 0.03 16.70
C VAL A 200 29.84 0.17 18.14
N PHE A 201 30.38 -0.65 19.06
CA PHE A 201 29.89 -0.70 20.42
C PHE A 201 30.83 0.00 21.40
N GLU A 202 30.23 0.76 22.31
CA GLU A 202 30.93 1.47 23.37
C GLU A 202 30.30 1.22 24.76
N PRO A 203 31.10 1.35 25.84
CA PRO A 203 30.60 1.41 27.21
C PRO A 203 29.37 2.34 27.35
N ILE A 204 28.26 1.80 27.86
CA ILE A 204 26.94 2.47 27.88
C ILE A 204 26.87 3.54 28.98
N LEU A 205 26.30 4.72 28.74
CA LEU A 205 26.16 5.70 29.83
C LEU A 205 25.10 5.28 30.87
N LYS A 206 25.53 5.03 32.12
CA LYS A 206 24.65 4.56 33.21
C LYS A 206 23.49 5.52 33.48
N SER A 207 23.71 6.83 33.37
CA SER A 207 22.68 7.84 33.63
C SER A 207 21.60 7.89 32.55
N GLU A 208 21.90 7.59 31.29
CA GLU A 208 20.89 7.50 30.22
C GLU A 208 19.94 6.33 30.45
N LEU A 209 20.47 5.16 30.81
CA LEU A 209 19.63 4.00 31.11
C LEU A 209 18.75 4.24 32.35
N LYS A 210 19.31 4.87 33.39
CA LYS A 210 18.55 5.26 34.58
C LYS A 210 17.41 6.22 34.26
N GLU A 211 17.67 7.24 33.45
CA GLU A 211 16.62 8.17 33.03
C GLU A 211 15.59 7.46 32.15
N TYR A 212 16.02 6.69 31.15
CA TYR A 212 15.12 5.98 30.24
C TYR A 212 14.15 5.03 30.97
N SER A 213 14.66 4.32 31.99
CA SER A 213 13.86 3.43 32.84
C SER A 213 13.08 4.15 33.94
N SER A 214 13.17 5.48 34.04
CA SER A 214 12.42 6.24 35.04
C SER A 214 10.97 6.45 34.61
N ASN A 215 10.04 6.42 35.58
CA ASN A 215 8.64 6.77 35.33
C ASN A 215 8.49 8.18 34.74
N GLU A 216 9.35 9.12 35.15
CA GLU A 216 9.30 10.50 34.66
C GLU A 216 9.63 10.61 33.17
N PHE A 217 10.62 9.85 32.70
CA PHE A 217 10.97 9.81 31.28
C PHE A 217 9.96 8.99 30.48
N TYR A 218 9.45 7.88 31.04
CA TYR A 218 8.35 7.14 30.45
C TYR A 218 7.13 8.05 30.22
N ASP A 219 6.70 8.80 31.23
CA ASP A 219 5.59 9.75 31.10
C ASP A 219 5.88 10.84 30.08
N TYR A 220 7.10 11.36 30.04
CA TYR A 220 7.52 12.31 29.01
C TYR A 220 7.45 11.71 27.60
N LEU A 221 8.12 10.58 27.37
CA LEU A 221 8.25 9.99 26.05
C LEU A 221 6.90 9.46 25.54
N VAL A 222 6.23 8.68 26.38
CA VAL A 222 5.06 7.90 25.98
C VAL A 222 3.77 8.72 26.05
N ASN A 223 3.57 9.44 27.15
CA ASN A 223 2.31 10.15 27.37
C ASN A 223 2.32 11.57 26.76
N ARG A 224 3.50 12.17 26.54
CA ARG A 224 3.62 13.50 25.94
C ARG A 224 4.20 13.49 24.53
N ALA A 225 5.41 12.98 24.35
CA ALA A 225 6.11 13.08 23.07
C ALA A 225 5.40 12.27 21.97
N PHE A 226 5.10 10.99 22.20
CA PHE A 226 4.39 10.16 21.22
C PHE A 226 3.05 10.78 20.85
N ALA A 227 2.26 11.20 21.84
CA ALA A 227 0.97 11.83 21.61
C ALA A 227 1.04 13.15 20.82
N GLY A 228 2.18 13.85 20.87
CA GLY A 228 2.35 15.17 20.27
C GLY A 228 3.17 15.20 18.97
N VAL A 229 3.75 14.08 18.53
CA VAL A 229 4.44 14.01 17.23
C VAL A 229 3.39 14.15 16.13
N ASN A 230 3.51 15.18 15.30
CA ASN A 230 2.51 15.57 14.29
C ASN A 230 2.98 15.39 12.84
N ILE A 231 3.98 14.54 12.65
CA ILE A 231 4.54 14.16 11.35
C ILE A 231 4.39 12.65 11.17
N PRO A 232 4.42 12.12 9.94
CA PRO A 232 4.35 10.68 9.71
C PRO A 232 5.42 9.90 10.48
N ILE A 233 5.03 8.72 10.97
CA ILE A 233 5.88 7.84 11.76
C ILE A 233 5.94 6.48 11.08
N GLN A 234 7.12 5.88 11.02
CA GLN A 234 7.31 4.46 10.80
C GLN A 234 7.91 3.87 12.07
N TYR A 235 7.24 2.90 12.66
CA TYR A 235 7.65 2.28 13.90
C TYR A 235 7.85 0.78 13.68
N LEU A 236 9.08 0.31 13.75
CA LEU A 236 9.46 -1.06 13.47
C LEU A 236 9.96 -1.75 14.74
N ALA A 237 9.79 -3.06 14.79
CA ALA A 237 10.42 -3.92 15.80
C ALA A 237 10.86 -5.24 15.17
N ALA A 238 11.80 -5.92 15.82
CA ALA A 238 12.23 -7.22 15.39
C ALA A 238 11.33 -8.33 15.96
N GLU A 239 11.18 -9.45 15.25
CA GLU A 239 10.37 -10.60 15.68
C GLU A 239 10.88 -11.21 16.97
N ALA A 240 12.20 -11.40 17.08
CA ALA A 240 12.84 -11.92 18.29
C ALA A 240 13.43 -10.78 19.11
N GLU A 241 12.69 -9.70 19.32
CA GLU A 241 13.15 -8.62 20.18
C GLU A 241 13.05 -9.02 21.66
N ILE A 242 13.98 -9.90 22.07
CA ILE A 242 14.10 -10.49 23.42
C ILE A 242 14.08 -9.40 24.52
N ALA A 243 14.45 -8.15 24.19
CA ALA A 243 14.55 -7.04 25.12
C ALA A 243 13.22 -6.58 25.72
N TRP A 244 12.11 -6.95 25.09
CA TRP A 244 10.78 -6.44 25.45
C TRP A 244 9.76 -7.57 25.58
N ASP A 245 10.22 -8.76 26.00
CA ASP A 245 9.43 -9.96 26.17
C ASP A 245 8.15 -9.69 26.99
N ASN A 246 7.01 -9.71 26.29
CA ASN A 246 5.67 -9.43 26.80
C ASN A 246 4.76 -10.65 26.68
N GLU A 247 5.31 -11.87 26.56
CA GLU A 247 4.53 -13.12 26.49
C GLU A 247 3.42 -13.23 27.56
N LYS A 248 3.56 -12.52 28.69
CA LYS A 248 2.62 -12.55 29.81
C LYS A 248 1.36 -11.68 29.68
N GLU A 249 1.26 -10.73 28.75
CA GLU A 249 0.11 -9.78 28.72
C GLU A 249 -0.82 -9.86 27.51
N GLY A 250 -0.62 -10.78 26.57
CA GLY A 250 -1.66 -11.17 25.59
C GLY A 250 -2.22 -10.03 24.71
N ARG A 251 -1.46 -8.97 24.45
CA ARG A 251 -1.83 -7.88 23.53
C ARG A 251 -0.82 -7.78 22.37
N PRO A 252 -1.25 -7.50 21.13
CA PRO A 252 -0.33 -7.11 20.06
C PRO A 252 0.33 -5.79 20.45
N ILE A 253 1.64 -5.80 20.67
CA ILE A 253 2.45 -4.69 21.21
C ILE A 253 2.36 -3.40 20.36
N PHE A 254 1.98 -3.52 19.08
CA PHE A 254 1.85 -2.41 18.15
C PHE A 254 0.51 -1.68 18.25
N ASP A 255 -0.59 -2.33 18.60
CA ASP A 255 -1.91 -1.69 18.64
C ASP A 255 -1.98 -0.64 19.76
N ASP A 256 -1.49 -1.01 20.94
CA ASP A 256 -1.37 -0.10 22.08
C ASP A 256 -0.38 1.03 21.77
N LEU A 257 0.76 0.72 21.15
CA LEU A 257 1.77 1.70 20.81
C LEU A 257 1.29 2.70 19.75
N VAL A 258 0.70 2.21 18.66
CA VAL A 258 0.13 3.05 17.58
C VAL A 258 -0.92 3.98 18.14
N SER A 259 -1.76 3.51 19.08
CA SER A 259 -2.78 4.34 19.73
C SER A 259 -2.21 5.54 20.50
N ARG A 260 -0.92 5.50 20.88
CA ARG A 260 -0.25 6.57 21.63
C ARG A 260 0.15 7.74 20.73
N PHE A 261 0.29 7.55 19.42
CA PHE A 261 0.68 8.59 18.45
C PHE A 261 -0.52 9.41 17.94
N LYS A 262 -1.23 10.08 18.85
CA LYS A 262 -2.52 10.72 18.58
C LYS A 262 -2.49 11.87 17.57
N ALA A 263 -1.39 12.60 17.49
CA ALA A 263 -1.25 13.75 16.61
C ALA A 263 -0.62 13.39 15.25
N ALA A 264 -0.08 12.17 15.11
CA ALA A 264 0.63 11.79 13.89
C ALA A 264 -0.39 11.59 12.75
N PRO A 265 -0.16 12.20 11.57
CA PRO A 265 -1.07 12.07 10.42
C PRO A 265 -1.06 10.67 9.81
N GLU A 266 -0.03 9.88 10.11
CA GLU A 266 0.14 8.51 9.66
C GLU A 266 1.12 7.79 10.58
N VAL A 267 0.82 6.55 10.95
CA VAL A 267 1.72 5.68 11.71
C VAL A 267 1.79 4.34 11.01
N GLU A 268 2.88 4.09 10.27
CA GLU A 268 3.21 2.77 9.77
C GLU A 268 3.85 1.97 10.91
N SER A 269 3.38 0.75 11.18
CA SER A 269 4.06 -0.13 12.13
C SER A 269 4.22 -1.55 11.60
N ALA A 270 5.30 -2.24 11.97
CA ALA A 270 5.53 -3.62 11.54
C ALA A 270 6.51 -4.38 12.45
N ILE A 271 6.26 -5.68 12.58
CA ILE A 271 7.24 -6.66 13.03
C ILE A 271 8.09 -7.13 11.85
N LEU A 272 9.40 -7.19 12.03
CA LEU A 272 10.36 -7.67 11.05
C LEU A 272 10.77 -9.10 11.41
N LEU A 273 10.40 -10.06 10.55
CA LEU A 273 10.60 -11.50 10.78
C LEU A 273 12.07 -11.92 10.62
N GLY A 274 12.54 -12.83 11.47
CA GLY A 274 13.86 -13.44 11.42
C GLY A 274 15.00 -12.47 11.78
N GLY A 275 14.88 -11.80 12.93
CA GLY A 275 15.93 -10.96 13.49
C GLY A 275 15.66 -10.56 14.93
N GLY A 276 16.69 -10.04 15.62
CA GLY A 276 16.62 -9.53 16.99
C GLY A 276 16.75 -7.99 17.06
N HIS A 277 16.93 -7.46 18.27
CA HIS A 277 17.02 -5.99 18.52
C HIS A 277 17.99 -5.29 17.56
N ASN A 278 19.10 -5.94 17.21
CA ASN A 278 20.12 -5.43 16.30
C ASN A 278 19.87 -5.88 14.84
N TYR A 279 18.68 -5.60 14.33
CA TYR A 279 18.21 -6.10 13.03
C TYR A 279 19.11 -5.67 11.85
N GLU A 280 19.87 -4.58 11.99
CA GLU A 280 20.89 -4.13 11.03
C GLU A 280 22.05 -5.12 10.84
N TYR A 281 22.20 -6.13 11.71
CA TYR A 281 23.14 -7.24 11.58
C TYR A 281 22.47 -8.58 11.28
N SER A 282 21.15 -8.60 11.04
CA SER A 282 20.43 -9.83 10.71
C SER A 282 20.67 -10.27 9.27
N TYR A 283 20.47 -11.56 8.97
CA TYR A 283 20.44 -12.04 7.59
C TYR A 283 19.30 -11.40 6.77
N ASN A 284 18.27 -10.90 7.44
CA ASN A 284 17.09 -10.31 6.82
C ASN A 284 17.13 -8.78 6.77
N VAL A 285 18.30 -8.15 6.97
CA VAL A 285 18.46 -6.68 6.99
C VAL A 285 17.91 -5.98 5.73
N GLY A 286 17.84 -6.68 4.59
CA GLY A 286 17.18 -6.19 3.38
C GLY A 286 15.72 -5.77 3.60
N ILE A 287 14.97 -6.49 4.44
CA ILE A 287 13.56 -6.17 4.76
C ILE A 287 13.45 -4.81 5.49
N LEU A 288 14.35 -4.58 6.46
CA LEU A 288 14.41 -3.31 7.19
C LEU A 288 14.75 -2.16 6.23
N TRP A 289 15.71 -2.39 5.34
CA TRP A 289 16.10 -1.41 4.34
C TRP A 289 14.96 -1.08 3.37
N ASP A 290 14.27 -2.08 2.84
CA ASP A 290 13.17 -1.88 1.90
C ASP A 290 12.02 -1.08 2.53
N LYS A 291 11.71 -1.36 3.80
CA LYS A 291 10.71 -0.59 4.55
C LYS A 291 11.13 0.86 4.80
N ARG A 292 12.37 1.08 5.25
CA ARG A 292 12.89 2.45 5.47
C ARG A 292 12.96 3.23 4.16
N LYS A 293 13.36 2.59 3.06
CA LYS A 293 13.39 3.15 1.71
C LYS A 293 11.99 3.54 1.25
N ALA A 294 11.03 2.63 1.33
CA ALA A 294 9.64 2.89 0.93
C ALA A 294 9.03 4.05 1.72
N PHE A 295 9.29 4.12 3.03
CA PHE A 295 8.86 5.22 3.88
C PHE A 295 9.48 6.55 3.44
N VAL A 296 10.80 6.62 3.23
CA VAL A 296 11.49 7.83 2.76
C VAL A 296 11.02 8.26 1.37
N GLU A 297 10.81 7.33 0.44
CA GLU A 297 10.28 7.62 -0.91
C GLU A 297 8.84 8.16 -0.85
N LYS A 298 8.00 7.57 0.01
CA LYS A 298 6.64 8.05 0.28
C LYS A 298 6.63 9.47 0.85
N LEU A 299 7.52 9.78 1.79
CA LEU A 299 7.63 11.13 2.34
C LEU A 299 8.18 12.14 1.34
N THR A 300 9.16 11.74 0.55
CA THR A 300 9.76 12.60 -0.47
C THR A 300 8.76 12.93 -1.58
N SER A 301 7.98 11.93 -2.04
CA SER A 301 6.91 12.13 -3.01
C SER A 301 5.77 13.00 -2.47
N LYS A 302 5.37 12.84 -1.19
CA LYS A 302 4.39 13.71 -0.53
C LYS A 302 4.90 15.15 -0.33
N ASN A 303 6.19 15.34 -0.05
CA ASN A 303 6.76 16.68 0.16
C ASN A 303 7.10 17.42 -1.14
N ALA A 304 7.39 16.70 -2.22
CA ALA A 304 7.31 17.27 -3.56
C ALA A 304 5.90 17.81 -3.88
N ALA A 305 4.87 17.36 -3.15
CA ALA A 305 3.49 17.80 -3.25
C ALA A 305 3.06 18.85 -2.20
N SER A 306 3.96 19.49 -1.43
CA SER A 306 3.58 20.47 -0.40
C SER A 306 4.48 21.70 -0.27
N PRO A 307 3.95 22.93 -0.45
CA PRO A 307 4.52 24.13 0.15
C PRO A 307 3.56 24.89 1.07
N ILE A 308 4.16 25.53 2.05
CA ILE A 308 3.65 26.46 3.07
C ILE A 308 2.60 27.45 2.56
N SER A 309 1.59 27.69 3.40
CA SER A 309 0.75 28.89 3.52
C SER A 309 -0.11 29.28 2.33
N LYS A 310 -1.42 29.29 2.59
CA LYS A 310 -2.47 30.04 1.90
C LYS A 310 -1.95 31.30 1.23
N LYS A 311 -1.70 31.22 -0.09
CA LYS A 311 -2.15 32.21 -1.07
C LYS A 311 -2.01 31.64 -2.48
N ASP A 312 -3.14 31.71 -3.18
CA ASP A 312 -3.35 31.37 -4.58
C ASP A 312 -3.33 29.87 -4.98
N THR A 313 -4.37 29.17 -4.54
CA THR A 313 -4.91 27.95 -5.18
C THR A 313 -5.49 28.18 -6.59
N SER A 314 -5.24 29.33 -7.21
CA SER A 314 -5.78 29.70 -8.52
C SER A 314 -4.86 29.37 -9.70
N LYS A 315 -3.60 28.93 -9.48
CA LYS A 315 -2.62 28.76 -10.58
C LYS A 315 -2.02 27.36 -10.81
N VAL A 316 -2.26 26.36 -9.94
CA VAL A 316 -1.83 24.95 -10.22
C VAL A 316 -2.89 24.19 -11.04
N LEU A 317 -4.14 24.66 -11.07
CA LEU A 317 -5.20 24.18 -11.97
C LEU A 317 -4.99 24.62 -13.44
N ALA A 318 -3.86 25.26 -13.76
CA ALA A 318 -3.57 25.80 -15.09
C ALA A 318 -2.82 24.85 -16.03
N ASN A 319 -2.32 23.71 -15.54
CA ASN A 319 -1.85 22.62 -16.42
C ASN A 319 -3.01 21.64 -16.63
N GLY A 320 -3.75 21.81 -17.72
CA GLY A 320 -4.98 21.07 -18.06
C GLY A 320 -4.81 19.58 -18.36
N ASP A 321 -3.84 18.88 -17.75
CA ASP A 321 -3.45 17.51 -18.09
C ASP A 321 -3.83 16.45 -17.02
N VAL A 322 -4.47 16.82 -15.90
CA VAL A 322 -4.91 15.86 -14.86
C VAL A 322 -6.39 16.05 -14.52
N PHE A 323 -7.18 14.97 -14.59
CA PHE A 323 -8.61 15.03 -14.27
C PHE A 323 -8.86 15.24 -12.77
N THR A 324 -9.88 16.02 -12.46
CA THR A 324 -10.30 16.36 -11.08
C THR A 324 -11.70 15.85 -10.73
N SER A 325 -12.39 15.23 -11.69
CA SER A 325 -13.73 14.66 -11.51
C SER A 325 -13.96 13.54 -12.53
N VAL A 326 -14.83 12.59 -12.17
CA VAL A 326 -15.29 11.54 -13.09
C VAL A 326 -16.39 12.13 -14.00
N PRO A 327 -16.25 12.07 -15.33
CA PRO A 327 -17.21 12.66 -16.27
C PRO A 327 -18.52 11.87 -16.32
N LEU A 328 -19.60 12.53 -16.74
CA LEU A 328 -20.94 11.96 -16.91
C LEU A 328 -21.34 12.05 -18.38
N LEU A 329 -21.55 10.90 -19.01
CA LEU A 329 -21.92 10.77 -20.42
C LEU A 329 -23.38 10.36 -20.56
N ASP A 330 -24.05 10.88 -21.59
CA ASP A 330 -25.45 10.58 -21.90
C ASP A 330 -25.54 9.57 -23.05
N TYR A 331 -25.89 8.32 -22.74
CA TYR A 331 -25.95 7.27 -23.76
C TYR A 331 -27.01 7.54 -24.84
N ALA A 332 -28.07 8.30 -24.52
CA ALA A 332 -29.08 8.68 -25.50
C ALA A 332 -28.49 9.56 -26.62
N GLU A 333 -27.40 10.28 -26.37
CA GLU A 333 -26.74 11.08 -27.41
C GLU A 333 -26.05 10.20 -28.47
N ALA A 334 -25.68 8.96 -28.14
CA ALA A 334 -25.07 8.03 -29.08
C ALA A 334 -26.04 7.53 -30.16
N THR A 335 -27.34 7.50 -29.87
CA THR A 335 -28.36 6.92 -30.77
C THR A 335 -28.91 7.91 -31.80
N SER A 336 -28.71 9.22 -31.61
CA SER A 336 -29.13 10.25 -32.57
C SER A 336 -27.98 10.72 -33.46
N PRO A 337 -28.15 10.76 -34.81
CA PRO A 337 -27.11 11.25 -35.72
C PRO A 337 -26.62 12.67 -35.42
N SER A 338 -27.48 13.56 -34.89
CA SER A 338 -27.13 14.95 -34.61
C SER A 338 -26.24 15.11 -33.37
N THR A 339 -26.28 14.16 -32.43
CA THR A 339 -25.57 14.22 -31.15
C THR A 339 -24.46 13.18 -31.04
N ARG A 340 -24.45 12.15 -31.90
CA ARG A 340 -23.48 11.04 -31.85
C ARG A 340 -22.04 11.55 -31.90
N SER A 341 -21.73 12.52 -32.75
CA SER A 341 -20.37 13.08 -32.85
C SER A 341 -19.91 13.75 -31.55
N LYS A 342 -20.83 14.40 -30.82
CA LYS A 342 -20.53 14.98 -29.50
C LYS A 342 -20.24 13.87 -28.49
N PHE A 343 -21.13 12.87 -28.42
CA PHE A 343 -20.94 11.71 -27.54
C PHE A 343 -19.61 11.00 -27.79
N LEU A 344 -19.26 10.71 -29.05
CA LEU A 344 -17.99 10.05 -29.39
C LEU A 344 -16.76 10.88 -28.98
N LYS A 345 -16.85 12.22 -29.05
CA LYS A 345 -15.77 13.11 -28.60
C LYS A 345 -15.62 13.07 -27.07
N GLU A 346 -16.73 13.13 -26.33
CA GLU A 346 -16.73 13.04 -24.86
C GLU A 346 -16.27 11.65 -24.40
N LEU A 347 -16.68 10.59 -25.11
CA LEU A 347 -16.21 9.23 -24.87
C LEU A 347 -14.70 9.11 -25.11
N LYS A 348 -14.19 9.63 -26.23
CA LYS A 348 -12.76 9.66 -26.54
C LYS A 348 -11.96 10.33 -25.42
N ASP A 349 -12.43 11.48 -24.94
CA ASP A 349 -11.80 12.18 -23.81
C ASP A 349 -11.82 11.34 -22.53
N ALA A 350 -12.97 10.77 -22.17
CA ALA A 350 -13.12 9.96 -20.97
C ALA A 350 -12.23 8.70 -20.97
N ILE A 351 -12.16 7.95 -22.09
CA ILE A 351 -11.38 6.71 -22.16
C ILE A 351 -9.87 6.96 -22.24
N VAL A 352 -9.44 8.08 -22.83
CA VAL A 352 -8.01 8.43 -22.94
C VAL A 352 -7.49 9.08 -21.67
N ASN A 353 -8.23 10.05 -21.11
CA ASN A 353 -7.72 10.90 -20.04
C ASN A 353 -8.13 10.45 -18.63
N VAL A 354 -9.23 9.70 -18.50
CA VAL A 354 -9.81 9.38 -17.18
C VAL A 354 -9.87 7.88 -16.92
N GLY A 355 -10.29 7.06 -17.89
CA GLY A 355 -10.46 5.61 -17.71
C GLY A 355 -11.67 5.18 -16.86
N PHE A 356 -12.48 6.16 -16.42
CA PHE A 356 -13.67 5.99 -15.57
C PHE A 356 -14.70 7.06 -15.95
N PHE A 357 -15.98 6.72 -16.03
CA PHE A 357 -17.07 7.68 -16.27
C PHE A 357 -18.43 7.13 -15.85
N TYR A 358 -19.39 8.02 -15.58
CA TYR A 358 -20.79 7.64 -15.43
C TYR A 358 -21.48 7.60 -16.79
N LEU A 359 -22.39 6.67 -16.98
CA LEU A 359 -23.23 6.53 -18.15
C LEU A 359 -24.70 6.54 -17.72
N LYS A 360 -25.43 7.59 -18.09
CA LYS A 360 -26.87 7.71 -17.83
C LYS A 360 -27.69 7.37 -19.08
N ASN A 361 -29.00 7.23 -18.91
CA ASN A 361 -29.96 6.95 -19.99
C ASN A 361 -29.57 5.73 -20.82
N THR A 362 -29.08 4.68 -20.15
CA THR A 362 -28.67 3.43 -20.81
C THR A 362 -29.88 2.67 -21.36
N SER A 363 -29.63 1.61 -22.14
CA SER A 363 -30.68 0.71 -22.62
C SER A 363 -31.22 -0.25 -21.55
N VAL A 364 -30.78 -0.15 -20.29
CA VAL A 364 -31.21 -1.02 -19.19
C VAL A 364 -32.38 -0.36 -18.45
N PRO A 365 -33.60 -0.95 -18.49
CA PRO A 365 -34.76 -0.34 -17.84
C PRO A 365 -34.57 -0.24 -16.32
N ASP A 366 -35.06 0.86 -15.72
CA ASP A 366 -34.95 1.11 -14.28
C ASP A 366 -35.59 -0.01 -13.43
N GLN A 367 -36.70 -0.59 -13.90
CA GLN A 367 -37.35 -1.71 -13.23
C GLN A 367 -36.44 -2.95 -13.19
N VAL A 368 -35.71 -3.23 -14.27
CA VAL A 368 -34.78 -4.38 -14.32
C VAL A 368 -33.63 -4.16 -13.33
N GLN A 369 -33.09 -2.94 -13.24
CA GLN A 369 -32.05 -2.60 -12.25
C GLN A 369 -32.57 -2.71 -10.81
N THR A 370 -33.82 -2.29 -10.58
CA THR A 370 -34.48 -2.36 -9.27
C THR A 370 -34.71 -3.80 -8.85
N ASP A 371 -35.30 -4.63 -9.72
CA ASP A 371 -35.56 -6.05 -9.45
C ASP A 371 -34.24 -6.80 -9.21
N PHE A 372 -33.23 -6.53 -10.04
CA PHE A 372 -31.89 -7.08 -9.90
C PHE A 372 -31.24 -6.74 -8.55
N THR A 373 -31.30 -5.47 -8.15
CA THR A 373 -30.77 -5.00 -6.86
C THR A 373 -31.48 -5.71 -5.69
N GLN A 374 -32.82 -5.78 -5.74
CA GLN A 374 -33.61 -6.44 -4.69
C GLN A 374 -33.30 -7.94 -4.57
N GLN A 375 -33.24 -8.66 -5.69
CA GLN A 375 -32.91 -10.10 -5.68
C GLN A 375 -31.46 -10.35 -5.24
N SER A 376 -30.52 -9.47 -5.61
CA SER A 376 -29.13 -9.56 -5.19
C SER A 376 -28.97 -9.36 -3.68
N ILE A 377 -29.66 -8.38 -3.09
CA ILE A 377 -29.67 -8.16 -1.64
C ILE A 377 -30.32 -9.36 -0.93
N ALA A 378 -31.46 -9.86 -1.43
CA ALA A 378 -32.13 -11.03 -0.87
C ALA A 378 -31.24 -12.29 -0.85
N LEU A 379 -30.33 -12.44 -1.83
CA LEU A 379 -29.34 -13.52 -1.81
C LEU A 379 -28.35 -13.39 -0.64
N PHE A 380 -27.86 -12.19 -0.34
CA PHE A 380 -26.95 -11.96 0.79
C PHE A 380 -27.60 -12.21 2.15
N ASP A 381 -28.91 -11.99 2.23
CA ASP A 381 -29.72 -12.16 3.44
C ASP A 381 -30.11 -13.62 3.72
N LEU A 382 -29.79 -14.56 2.80
CA LEU A 382 -29.96 -15.98 3.07
C LEU A 382 -29.10 -16.44 4.26
N PRO A 383 -29.57 -17.45 5.03
CA PRO A 383 -28.74 -18.12 6.03
C PRO A 383 -27.44 -18.63 5.43
N LEU A 384 -26.35 -18.60 6.22
CA LEU A 384 -25.02 -19.00 5.74
C LEU A 384 -25.05 -20.40 5.13
N GLU A 385 -25.78 -21.34 5.74
CA GLU A 385 -25.93 -22.71 5.26
C GLU A 385 -26.43 -22.76 3.82
N LYS A 386 -27.38 -21.89 3.46
CA LYS A 386 -27.92 -21.78 2.10
C LYS A 386 -26.95 -21.11 1.13
N LYS A 387 -26.14 -20.17 1.59
CA LYS A 387 -25.08 -19.57 0.77
C LYS A 387 -23.96 -20.57 0.48
N LEU A 388 -23.63 -21.42 1.44
CA LEU A 388 -22.60 -22.47 1.31
C LEU A 388 -22.99 -23.60 0.35
N GLU A 389 -24.28 -23.84 0.12
CA GLU A 389 -24.74 -24.79 -0.92
C GLU A 389 -24.22 -24.42 -2.32
N ILE A 390 -23.96 -23.13 -2.57
CA ILE A 390 -23.42 -22.59 -3.82
C ILE A 390 -22.01 -21.98 -3.65
N GLU A 391 -21.24 -22.44 -2.66
CA GLU A 391 -19.85 -21.99 -2.42
C GLU A 391 -18.94 -22.21 -3.63
N MET A 392 -18.05 -21.26 -3.90
CA MET A 392 -17.17 -21.28 -5.08
C MET A 392 -16.33 -22.56 -5.16
N VAL A 393 -15.92 -23.13 -4.02
CA VAL A 393 -15.20 -24.40 -3.93
C VAL A 393 -15.93 -25.57 -4.60
N ASN A 394 -17.27 -25.49 -4.74
CA ASN A 394 -18.07 -26.52 -5.41
C ASN A 394 -18.05 -26.40 -6.94
N SER A 395 -17.46 -25.35 -7.51
CA SER A 395 -17.39 -25.10 -8.95
C SER A 395 -15.96 -25.04 -9.45
N LYS A 396 -15.59 -25.97 -10.35
CA LYS A 396 -14.34 -25.89 -11.10
C LYS A 396 -14.25 -24.63 -11.99
N HIS A 397 -15.34 -23.88 -12.13
CA HIS A 397 -15.43 -22.68 -12.95
C HIS A 397 -15.20 -21.37 -12.18
N PHE A 398 -14.89 -21.44 -10.88
CA PHE A 398 -14.69 -20.27 -10.01
C PHE A 398 -15.93 -19.36 -9.98
N LEU A 399 -17.13 -19.96 -10.00
CA LEU A 399 -18.43 -19.30 -9.90
C LEU A 399 -19.12 -19.79 -8.62
N GLY A 400 -19.64 -18.88 -7.81
CA GLY A 400 -20.30 -19.19 -6.54
C GLY A 400 -20.00 -18.18 -5.44
N TYR A 401 -20.38 -18.55 -4.22
CA TYR A 401 -20.21 -17.75 -3.01
C TYR A 401 -18.75 -17.76 -2.51
N ALA A 402 -18.23 -16.59 -2.17
CA ALA A 402 -16.96 -16.41 -1.45
C ALA A 402 -17.23 -15.67 -0.12
N ARG A 403 -16.65 -16.20 0.95
CA ARG A 403 -16.94 -15.73 2.32
C ARG A 403 -16.32 -14.36 2.57
N LEU A 404 -16.83 -13.68 3.61
CA LEU A 404 -16.28 -12.42 4.09
C LEU A 404 -14.77 -12.54 4.34
N GLY A 405 -13.98 -11.67 3.72
CA GLY A 405 -12.53 -11.60 3.97
C GLY A 405 -11.68 -12.66 3.27
N GLN A 406 -12.25 -13.48 2.37
CA GLN A 406 -11.50 -14.52 1.67
C GLN A 406 -10.66 -14.00 0.50
N GLU A 407 -11.12 -12.95 -0.19
CA GLU A 407 -10.41 -12.41 -1.35
C GLU A 407 -9.22 -11.55 -0.91
N VAL A 408 -8.11 -11.63 -1.65
CA VAL A 408 -6.89 -10.88 -1.36
C VAL A 408 -6.56 -9.94 -2.51
N THR A 409 -6.47 -8.65 -2.22
CA THR A 409 -6.03 -7.61 -3.17
C THR A 409 -4.84 -6.87 -2.58
N ALA A 410 -3.79 -6.65 -3.37
CA ALA A 410 -2.57 -5.96 -2.91
C ALA A 410 -1.99 -6.53 -1.60
N LEU A 411 -2.00 -7.87 -1.48
CA LEU A 411 -1.48 -8.64 -0.32
C LEU A 411 -2.25 -8.44 0.99
N LYS A 412 -3.45 -7.85 0.95
CA LYS A 412 -4.34 -7.67 2.11
C LYS A 412 -5.72 -8.28 1.82
N ASN A 413 -6.39 -8.75 2.86
CA ASN A 413 -7.74 -9.31 2.73
C ASN A 413 -8.75 -8.19 2.44
N ASP A 414 -9.61 -8.41 1.46
CA ASP A 414 -10.73 -7.54 1.12
C ASP A 414 -11.87 -7.80 2.10
N PHE A 415 -12.26 -6.80 2.89
CA PHE A 415 -13.36 -6.88 3.83
C PHE A 415 -14.71 -6.77 3.12
N ARG A 416 -15.00 -7.80 2.32
CA ARG A 416 -16.22 -7.97 1.53
C ARG A 416 -16.63 -9.44 1.49
N GLU A 417 -17.93 -9.65 1.37
CA GLU A 417 -18.58 -10.90 1.02
C GLU A 417 -19.03 -10.81 -0.45
N GLN A 418 -18.95 -11.88 -1.25
CA GLN A 418 -19.34 -11.81 -2.66
C GLN A 418 -19.92 -13.11 -3.24
N PHE A 419 -20.65 -12.96 -4.35
CA PHE A 419 -21.06 -14.06 -5.23
C PHE A 419 -20.59 -13.77 -6.67
N ASP A 420 -19.97 -14.76 -7.28
CA ASP A 420 -19.53 -14.71 -8.68
C ASP A 420 -20.48 -15.53 -9.55
N PHE A 421 -21.16 -14.85 -10.48
CA PHE A 421 -21.98 -15.43 -11.54
C PHE A 421 -21.41 -15.07 -12.92
N ALA A 422 -22.04 -15.54 -13.98
CA ALA A 422 -21.65 -15.26 -15.34
C ALA A 422 -22.82 -15.43 -16.32
N THR A 423 -22.65 -14.98 -17.58
CA THR A 423 -23.55 -15.35 -18.68
C THR A 423 -23.61 -16.89 -18.74
N GLU A 424 -24.79 -17.48 -18.65
CA GLU A 424 -24.94 -18.93 -18.53
C GLU A 424 -24.37 -19.63 -19.77
N LEU A 425 -23.44 -20.57 -19.56
CA LEU A 425 -22.90 -21.43 -20.61
C LEU A 425 -22.77 -22.87 -20.12
N PRO A 426 -22.82 -23.87 -21.02
CA PRO A 426 -22.49 -25.24 -20.66
C PRO A 426 -21.01 -25.35 -20.25
N ALA A 427 -20.68 -26.42 -19.53
CA ALA A 427 -19.30 -26.76 -19.25
C ALA A 427 -18.55 -27.09 -20.56
N PRO A 428 -17.24 -26.81 -20.65
CA PRO A 428 -16.43 -27.20 -21.80
C PRO A 428 -16.37 -28.72 -21.94
N GLY A 429 -16.11 -29.19 -23.16
CA GLY A 429 -15.93 -30.61 -23.45
C GLY A 429 -14.68 -31.20 -22.75
N PRO A 430 -14.60 -32.54 -22.62
CA PRO A 430 -13.50 -33.20 -21.93
C PRO A 430 -12.13 -33.04 -22.61
N ASP A 431 -12.13 -32.77 -23.93
CA ASP A 431 -10.91 -32.63 -24.74
C ASP A 431 -10.45 -31.17 -24.91
N GLU A 432 -11.19 -30.21 -24.32
CA GLU A 432 -10.81 -28.80 -24.35
C GLU A 432 -9.61 -28.51 -23.43
N PRO A 433 -8.76 -27.52 -23.76
CA PRO A 433 -7.67 -27.10 -22.87
C PRO A 433 -8.15 -26.76 -21.46
N LEU A 434 -7.33 -27.07 -20.45
CA LEU A 434 -7.72 -26.95 -19.04
C LEU A 434 -8.24 -25.55 -18.67
N TYR A 435 -7.65 -24.49 -19.24
CA TYR A 435 -8.06 -23.11 -19.01
C TYR A 435 -9.49 -22.80 -19.47
N ARG A 436 -10.07 -23.59 -20.38
CA ARG A 436 -11.48 -23.44 -20.77
C ARG A 436 -12.44 -23.70 -19.62
N ASN A 437 -12.00 -24.40 -18.56
CA ASN A 437 -12.80 -24.53 -17.35
C ASN A 437 -12.98 -23.20 -16.61
N LEU A 438 -12.28 -22.10 -16.93
CA LEU A 438 -12.65 -20.75 -16.46
C LEU A 438 -14.05 -20.31 -16.92
N ARG A 439 -14.63 -21.03 -17.88
CA ARG A 439 -15.98 -20.86 -18.39
C ARG A 439 -16.82 -22.08 -18.06
N GLY A 440 -18.10 -21.87 -17.76
CA GLY A 440 -19.03 -22.95 -17.44
C GLY A 440 -20.31 -22.45 -16.77
N PRO A 441 -21.15 -23.37 -16.26
CA PRO A 441 -22.45 -23.05 -15.68
C PRO A 441 -22.33 -22.38 -14.32
N ASN A 442 -23.33 -21.57 -13.99
CA ASN A 442 -23.46 -20.96 -12.66
C ASN A 442 -23.93 -21.97 -11.60
N GLN A 443 -23.67 -21.65 -10.34
CA GLN A 443 -24.28 -22.31 -9.19
C GLN A 443 -25.47 -21.47 -8.69
N TRP A 444 -26.69 -21.88 -9.04
CA TRP A 444 -27.91 -21.14 -8.69
C TRP A 444 -28.43 -21.52 -7.30
N PRO A 445 -28.93 -20.56 -6.50
CA PRO A 445 -29.60 -20.89 -5.24
C PRO A 445 -30.88 -21.70 -5.52
N ASP A 446 -31.33 -22.47 -4.52
CA ASP A 446 -32.56 -23.24 -4.63
C ASP A 446 -33.76 -22.33 -4.97
N SER A 447 -34.44 -22.66 -6.08
CA SER A 447 -35.65 -22.00 -6.54
C SER A 447 -36.80 -22.01 -5.51
N GLN A 448 -36.80 -22.92 -4.53
CA GLN A 448 -37.76 -22.89 -3.44
C GLN A 448 -37.49 -21.77 -2.44
N VAL A 449 -36.23 -21.34 -2.31
CA VAL A 449 -35.79 -20.29 -1.38
C VAL A 449 -35.83 -18.92 -2.07
N LEU A 450 -35.34 -18.83 -3.32
CA LEU A 450 -35.35 -17.61 -4.13
C LEU A 450 -35.88 -17.86 -5.56
N PRO A 451 -37.20 -18.02 -5.73
CA PRO A 451 -37.80 -18.48 -7.00
C PRO A 451 -37.57 -17.58 -8.20
N LYS A 452 -37.40 -16.27 -7.98
CA LYS A 452 -37.23 -15.28 -9.05
C LYS A 452 -35.77 -14.98 -9.37
N PHE A 453 -34.83 -15.39 -8.52
CA PHE A 453 -33.45 -14.93 -8.56
C PHE A 453 -32.80 -15.18 -9.91
N ARG A 454 -32.75 -16.44 -10.35
CA ARG A 454 -32.10 -16.82 -11.62
C ARG A 454 -32.63 -16.00 -12.80
N ALA A 455 -33.95 -15.97 -12.99
CA ALA A 455 -34.56 -15.26 -14.11
C ALA A 455 -34.26 -13.76 -14.06
N THR A 456 -34.24 -13.15 -12.88
CA THR A 456 -33.91 -11.73 -12.72
C THR A 456 -32.42 -11.44 -13.01
N ILE A 457 -31.50 -12.28 -12.53
CA ILE A 457 -30.07 -12.13 -12.81
C ILE A 457 -29.80 -12.30 -14.32
N GLU A 458 -30.32 -13.36 -14.93
CA GLU A 458 -30.18 -13.61 -16.37
C GLU A 458 -30.76 -12.44 -17.20
N THR A 459 -31.94 -11.92 -16.83
CA THR A 459 -32.53 -10.76 -17.52
C THR A 459 -31.64 -9.52 -17.44
N TYR A 460 -31.08 -9.20 -16.27
CA TYR A 460 -30.18 -8.05 -16.13
C TYR A 460 -28.88 -8.24 -16.92
N MET A 461 -28.29 -9.43 -16.87
CA MET A 461 -27.09 -9.76 -17.63
C MET A 461 -27.33 -9.65 -19.13
N ASP A 462 -28.46 -10.14 -19.65
CA ASP A 462 -28.82 -10.01 -21.08
C ASP A 462 -28.88 -8.55 -21.54
N HIS A 463 -29.37 -7.65 -20.68
CA HIS A 463 -29.41 -6.22 -20.98
C HIS A 463 -28.02 -5.59 -21.00
N ILE A 464 -27.15 -5.98 -20.06
CA ILE A 464 -25.77 -5.48 -19.98
C ILE A 464 -24.90 -6.07 -21.10
N ASP A 465 -25.10 -7.32 -21.48
CA ASP A 465 -24.38 -7.97 -22.58
C ASP A 465 -24.63 -7.25 -23.90
N LYS A 466 -25.89 -6.91 -24.20
CA LYS A 466 -26.27 -6.09 -25.38
C LYS A 466 -25.70 -4.68 -25.33
N LEU A 467 -25.72 -4.07 -24.14
CA LEU A 467 -25.11 -2.76 -23.93
C LEU A 467 -23.59 -2.83 -24.17
N ALA A 468 -22.91 -3.84 -23.64
CA ALA A 468 -21.47 -4.02 -23.75
C ALA A 468 -21.01 -4.26 -25.20
N GLU A 469 -21.77 -5.05 -25.97
CA GLU A 469 -21.55 -5.22 -27.41
C GLU A 469 -21.62 -3.87 -28.13
N THR A 470 -22.73 -3.14 -27.96
CA THR A 470 -22.93 -1.83 -28.61
C THR A 470 -21.88 -0.81 -28.14
N PHE A 471 -21.53 -0.83 -26.86
CA PHE A 471 -20.60 0.12 -26.27
C PHE A 471 -19.16 -0.12 -26.73
N SER A 472 -18.76 -1.39 -26.92
CA SER A 472 -17.46 -1.71 -27.51
C SER A 472 -17.30 -1.15 -28.93
N SER A 473 -18.38 -1.17 -29.72
CA SER A 473 -18.42 -0.50 -31.04
C SER A 473 -18.27 1.02 -30.94
N LEU A 474 -18.92 1.65 -29.96
CA LEU A 474 -18.79 3.09 -29.72
C LEU A 474 -17.37 3.48 -29.28
N VAL A 475 -16.71 2.65 -28.47
CA VAL A 475 -15.30 2.84 -28.12
C VAL A 475 -14.42 2.76 -29.36
N ALA A 476 -14.66 1.81 -30.26
CA ALA A 476 -13.90 1.71 -31.51
C ALA A 476 -14.10 2.96 -32.38
N GLU A 477 -15.34 3.40 -32.57
CA GLU A 477 -15.65 4.63 -33.31
C GLU A 477 -15.04 5.87 -32.66
N ALA A 478 -15.04 5.96 -31.32
CA ALA A 478 -14.40 7.06 -30.60
C ALA A 478 -12.88 7.08 -30.79
N LEU A 479 -12.25 5.94 -31.12
CA LEU A 479 -10.84 5.86 -31.51
C LEU A 479 -10.63 5.96 -33.03
N ASP A 480 -11.64 6.40 -33.77
CA ASP A 480 -11.65 6.49 -35.24
C ASP A 480 -11.29 5.15 -35.93
N LEU A 481 -11.68 4.03 -35.30
CA LEU A 481 -11.57 2.67 -35.82
C LEU A 481 -12.92 2.21 -36.43
N PRO A 482 -12.91 1.17 -37.28
CA PRO A 482 -14.16 0.47 -37.63
C PRO A 482 -14.89 0.00 -36.37
N SER A 483 -16.22 0.10 -36.34
CA SER A 483 -17.02 -0.30 -35.16
C SER A 483 -16.81 -1.77 -34.75
N THR A 484 -16.42 -2.63 -35.68
CA THR A 484 -16.15 -4.06 -35.46
C THR A 484 -14.71 -4.38 -35.08
N ALA A 485 -13.85 -3.37 -34.88
CA ALA A 485 -12.41 -3.58 -34.70
C ALA A 485 -12.05 -4.48 -33.50
N PHE A 486 -12.92 -4.52 -32.48
CA PHE A 486 -12.72 -5.32 -31.27
C PHE A 486 -13.38 -6.71 -31.31
N ASP A 487 -14.23 -7.01 -32.30
CA ASP A 487 -14.97 -8.28 -32.38
C ASP A 487 -14.08 -9.51 -32.33
N GLN A 488 -12.84 -9.38 -32.84
CA GLN A 488 -11.84 -10.43 -32.87
C GLN A 488 -11.30 -10.83 -31.48
N PHE A 489 -11.49 -9.99 -30.47
CA PHE A 489 -10.99 -10.22 -29.11
C PHE A 489 -12.04 -10.85 -28.20
N PHE A 490 -13.24 -11.15 -28.69
CA PHE A 490 -14.33 -11.71 -27.88
C PHE A 490 -14.65 -13.14 -28.30
N ASP A 491 -14.92 -13.99 -27.30
CA ASP A 491 -15.42 -15.34 -27.54
C ASP A 491 -16.86 -15.28 -28.07
N LYS A 492 -17.23 -16.24 -28.93
CA LYS A 492 -18.61 -16.41 -29.42
C LYS A 492 -19.11 -17.84 -29.11
N PRO A 493 -20.08 -18.03 -28.19
CA PRO A 493 -20.72 -17.02 -27.33
C PRO A 493 -19.77 -16.47 -26.26
N GLN A 494 -20.07 -15.28 -25.74
CA GLN A 494 -19.25 -14.59 -24.74
C GLN A 494 -19.63 -14.96 -23.29
N GLN A 495 -18.59 -15.15 -22.48
CA GLN A 495 -18.52 -15.34 -21.03
C GLN A 495 -18.52 -14.11 -20.12
N ASN A 496 -19.51 -13.21 -20.07
CA ASN A 496 -19.37 -12.06 -19.15
C ASN A 496 -19.50 -12.50 -17.69
N LYS A 497 -18.69 -11.94 -16.79
CA LYS A 497 -18.66 -12.31 -15.37
C LYS A 497 -19.38 -11.26 -14.54
N LEU A 498 -20.18 -11.67 -13.58
CA LEU A 498 -20.90 -10.82 -12.65
C LEU A 498 -20.35 -11.05 -11.23
N LYS A 499 -20.00 -9.97 -10.54
CA LYS A 499 -19.75 -9.99 -9.09
C LYS A 499 -20.85 -9.23 -8.37
N LEU A 500 -21.56 -9.91 -7.48
CA LEU A 500 -22.38 -9.30 -6.46
C LEU A 500 -21.53 -9.12 -5.22
N ILE A 501 -21.40 -7.90 -4.71
CA ILE A 501 -20.47 -7.61 -3.61
C ILE A 501 -21.20 -6.88 -2.49
N LYS A 502 -20.99 -7.36 -1.25
CA LYS A 502 -21.45 -6.74 -0.01
C LYS A 502 -20.24 -6.34 0.83
N TYR A 503 -20.16 -5.05 1.15
CA TYR A 503 -19.24 -4.55 2.17
C TYR A 503 -20.05 -4.29 3.44
N PRO A 504 -19.77 -5.03 4.54
CA PRO A 504 -20.43 -4.77 5.81
C PRO A 504 -20.21 -3.33 6.28
N GLU A 505 -21.13 -2.83 7.08
CA GLU A 505 -20.89 -1.60 7.82
C GLU A 505 -19.78 -1.84 8.86
N PRO A 506 -18.79 -0.94 8.99
CA PRO A 506 -17.77 -1.07 10.01
C PRO A 506 -18.40 -1.05 11.41
N VAL A 507 -18.14 -2.08 12.22
CA VAL A 507 -18.73 -2.25 13.57
C VAL A 507 -18.20 -1.21 14.57
N ASP A 508 -17.01 -0.67 14.32
CA ASP A 508 -16.37 0.37 15.13
C ASP A 508 -16.33 1.73 14.42
N SER A 509 -16.46 2.81 15.21
CA SER A 509 -16.24 4.20 14.75
C SER A 509 -14.83 4.48 14.21
N LYS A 510 -13.95 3.48 14.26
CA LYS A 510 -12.65 3.41 13.60
C LYS A 510 -12.49 2.00 13.04
N PRO A 511 -12.69 1.78 11.72
CA PRO A 511 -12.16 0.60 11.08
C PRO A 511 -10.66 0.58 11.37
N ASP A 512 -10.12 -0.58 11.75
CA ASP A 512 -8.68 -0.78 11.83
C ASP A 512 -8.02 -0.22 10.55
N GLU A 513 -6.94 0.58 10.68
CA GLU A 513 -6.34 1.30 9.53
C GLU A 513 -5.83 0.34 8.44
N ASP A 514 -5.71 -0.95 8.77
CA ASP A 514 -5.37 -2.04 7.85
C ASP A 514 -6.57 -2.68 7.11
N THR A 515 -7.82 -2.31 7.45
CA THR A 515 -9.02 -2.88 6.83
C THR A 515 -9.35 -2.18 5.51
N GLN A 516 -9.20 -2.90 4.38
CA GLN A 516 -9.61 -2.41 3.05
C GLN A 516 -10.94 -3.02 2.61
N GLY A 517 -11.74 -2.28 1.84
CA GLY A 517 -12.93 -2.88 1.19
C GLY A 517 -12.48 -3.77 0.06
N VAL A 518 -11.96 -3.13 -0.99
CA VAL A 518 -11.08 -3.76 -1.97
C VAL A 518 -9.89 -2.83 -2.16
N GLY A 519 -8.68 -3.38 -2.14
CA GLY A 519 -7.44 -2.60 -2.26
C GLY A 519 -7.29 -1.85 -3.60
N PRO A 520 -6.29 -0.97 -3.73
CA PRO A 520 -5.93 -0.33 -5.00
C PRO A 520 -5.62 -1.36 -6.09
N HIS A 521 -6.38 -1.35 -7.18
CA HIS A 521 -6.18 -2.26 -8.31
C HIS A 521 -6.71 -1.67 -9.63
N LYS A 522 -6.41 -2.36 -10.73
CA LYS A 522 -7.02 -2.17 -12.05
C LYS A 522 -7.70 -3.48 -12.46
N ASP A 523 -8.88 -3.41 -13.06
CA ASP A 523 -9.58 -4.60 -13.55
C ASP A 523 -8.84 -5.25 -14.71
N SER A 524 -8.79 -6.58 -14.77
CA SER A 524 -8.12 -7.32 -15.84
C SER A 524 -8.94 -7.44 -17.14
N CYS A 525 -10.22 -7.07 -17.12
CA CYS A 525 -11.16 -7.23 -18.21
C CYS A 525 -10.97 -6.21 -19.36
N PHE A 526 -11.88 -6.20 -20.32
CA PHE A 526 -11.98 -5.20 -21.38
C PHE A 526 -12.69 -3.93 -20.88
N LEU A 527 -13.95 -4.09 -20.46
CA LEU A 527 -14.78 -3.04 -19.84
C LEU A 527 -15.45 -3.59 -18.59
N THR A 528 -15.67 -2.72 -17.60
CA THR A 528 -16.48 -3.00 -16.41
C THR A 528 -17.73 -2.12 -16.43
N PHE A 529 -18.88 -2.73 -16.14
CA PHE A 529 -20.18 -2.08 -15.98
C PHE A 529 -20.60 -2.25 -14.52
N LEU A 530 -20.54 -1.16 -13.75
CA LEU A 530 -20.80 -1.17 -12.31
C LEU A 530 -22.11 -0.46 -11.99
N LEU A 531 -23.03 -1.18 -11.35
CA LEU A 531 -24.19 -0.61 -10.67
C LEU A 531 -23.85 -0.41 -9.18
N GLN A 532 -23.86 0.85 -8.74
CA GLN A 532 -23.73 1.21 -7.32
C GLN A 532 -25.08 1.01 -6.62
N GLY A 533 -25.32 -0.19 -6.08
CA GLY A 533 -26.63 -0.59 -5.54
C GLY A 533 -27.11 0.14 -4.29
N THR A 534 -26.27 0.97 -3.67
CA THR A 534 -26.60 1.74 -2.46
C THR A 534 -25.89 3.11 -2.47
N PRO A 535 -26.37 4.11 -1.72
CA PRO A 535 -25.89 5.50 -1.81
C PRO A 535 -24.53 5.77 -1.14
N HIS A 536 -23.76 4.74 -0.80
CA HIS A 536 -22.45 4.85 -0.13
C HIS A 536 -21.36 5.47 -1.02
N THR A 537 -20.50 6.31 -0.44
CA THR A 537 -19.46 7.07 -1.15
C THR A 537 -18.07 6.44 -1.15
N GLY A 538 -17.97 5.14 -0.85
CA GLY A 538 -16.69 4.47 -0.64
C GLY A 538 -15.86 4.15 -1.89
N LEU A 539 -16.40 4.24 -3.11
CA LEU A 539 -15.61 4.01 -4.32
C LEU A 539 -14.73 5.21 -4.63
N GLU A 540 -13.43 4.98 -4.84
CA GLU A 540 -12.46 6.03 -5.17
C GLU A 540 -11.62 5.63 -6.38
N VAL A 541 -11.30 6.60 -7.25
CA VAL A 541 -10.41 6.46 -8.41
C VAL A 541 -9.19 7.34 -8.25
N GLN A 542 -8.02 6.87 -8.67
CA GLN A 542 -6.77 7.62 -8.55
C GLN A 542 -6.44 8.34 -9.86
N ASN A 543 -6.26 9.67 -9.81
CA ASN A 543 -5.80 10.40 -11.00
C ASN A 543 -4.29 10.27 -11.22
N LYS A 544 -3.78 10.80 -12.34
CA LYS A 544 -2.35 10.73 -12.71
C LYS A 544 -1.42 11.46 -11.74
N ALA A 545 -1.95 12.35 -10.88
CA ALA A 545 -1.21 13.00 -9.80
C ALA A 545 -1.22 12.18 -8.49
N GLY A 546 -1.78 10.98 -8.48
CA GLY A 546 -1.88 10.12 -7.31
C GLY A 546 -3.02 10.47 -6.35
N VAL A 547 -3.89 11.43 -6.70
CA VAL A 547 -5.00 11.89 -5.87
C VAL A 547 -6.20 10.95 -6.03
N TRP A 548 -6.72 10.48 -4.90
CA TRP A 548 -7.96 9.68 -4.85
C TRP A 548 -9.19 10.59 -4.91
N LEU A 549 -10.05 10.36 -5.90
CA LEU A 549 -11.28 11.11 -6.16
C LEU A 549 -12.49 10.20 -5.90
N PRO A 550 -13.50 10.66 -5.15
CA PRO A 550 -14.68 9.84 -4.86
C PRO A 550 -15.57 9.69 -6.09
N VAL A 551 -16.10 8.49 -6.29
CA VAL A 551 -17.11 8.15 -7.31
C VAL A 551 -18.46 7.99 -6.61
N LYS A 552 -19.09 9.14 -6.32
CA LYS A 552 -20.36 9.20 -5.60
C LYS A 552 -21.49 8.58 -6.44
N PRO A 553 -22.34 7.71 -5.86
CA PRO A 553 -23.48 7.16 -6.58
C PRO A 553 -24.37 8.23 -7.19
N ILE A 554 -24.67 8.11 -8.49
CA ILE A 554 -25.66 8.93 -9.19
C ILE A 554 -26.82 8.01 -9.61
N PRO A 555 -28.04 8.22 -9.09
CA PRO A 555 -29.20 7.42 -9.47
C PRO A 555 -29.43 7.39 -10.99
N GLY A 556 -29.79 6.21 -11.52
CA GLY A 556 -30.04 6.02 -12.95
C GLY A 556 -28.77 5.95 -13.82
N THR A 557 -27.60 5.76 -13.21
CA THR A 557 -26.33 5.65 -13.94
C THR A 557 -25.63 4.33 -13.66
N LEU A 558 -24.88 3.87 -14.66
CA LEU A 558 -23.81 2.89 -14.48
C LEU A 558 -22.47 3.62 -14.42
N VAL A 559 -21.55 3.12 -13.60
CA VAL A 559 -20.14 3.52 -13.69
C VAL A 559 -19.45 2.57 -14.67
N ILE A 560 -18.78 3.13 -15.67
CA ILE A 560 -18.01 2.38 -16.65
C ILE A 560 -16.53 2.64 -16.41
N ASN A 561 -15.73 1.59 -16.40
CA ASN A 561 -14.28 1.73 -16.38
C ASN A 561 -13.57 0.82 -17.37
N ILE A 562 -12.40 1.29 -17.80
CA ILE A 562 -11.51 0.60 -18.73
C ILE A 562 -10.68 -0.42 -17.95
N GLY A 563 -10.63 -1.65 -18.45
CA GLY A 563 -9.78 -2.69 -17.90
C GLY A 563 -8.45 -2.83 -18.64
N ARG A 564 -7.53 -3.59 -18.05
CA ARG A 564 -6.16 -3.77 -18.54
C ARG A 564 -6.09 -4.44 -19.90
N ALA A 565 -7.07 -5.27 -20.27
CA ALA A 565 -7.08 -5.89 -21.60
C ALA A 565 -7.26 -4.83 -22.70
N LEU A 566 -8.17 -3.87 -22.51
CA LEU A 566 -8.38 -2.78 -23.47
C LEU A 566 -7.19 -1.79 -23.48
N GLU A 567 -6.62 -1.48 -22.31
CA GLU A 567 -5.37 -0.69 -22.20
C GLU A 567 -4.25 -1.35 -23.03
N ALA A 568 -4.05 -2.67 -22.89
CA ALA A 568 -3.03 -3.40 -23.63
C ALA A 568 -3.33 -3.51 -25.13
N ILE A 569 -4.56 -3.88 -25.52
CA ILE A 569 -4.98 -3.99 -26.93
C ILE A 569 -4.81 -2.68 -27.69
N THR A 570 -4.97 -1.55 -26.99
CA THR A 570 -4.85 -0.21 -27.58
C THR A 570 -3.46 0.42 -27.43
N GLY A 571 -2.47 -0.31 -26.91
CA GLY A 571 -1.12 0.21 -26.70
C GLY A 571 -1.07 1.41 -25.74
N GLY A 572 -1.95 1.41 -24.72
CA GLY A 572 -2.02 2.45 -23.69
C GLY A 572 -2.85 3.68 -24.05
N VAL A 573 -3.54 3.70 -25.21
CA VAL A 573 -4.44 4.80 -25.58
C VAL A 573 -5.63 4.88 -24.63
N CYS A 574 -6.30 3.76 -24.38
CA CYS A 574 -7.33 3.69 -23.35
C CYS A 574 -6.67 3.49 -21.98
N THR A 575 -6.92 4.39 -21.03
CA THR A 575 -6.31 4.33 -19.70
C THR A 575 -7.11 3.40 -18.79
N ALA A 576 -6.50 2.34 -18.25
CA ALA A 576 -7.10 1.61 -17.13
C ALA A 576 -6.72 2.30 -15.81
N THR A 577 -7.72 2.76 -15.06
CA THR A 577 -7.48 3.62 -13.89
C THR A 577 -7.54 2.85 -12.58
N THR A 578 -6.54 3.08 -11.72
CA THR A 578 -6.47 2.47 -10.40
C THR A 578 -7.65 2.95 -9.55
N HIS A 579 -8.36 2.00 -8.94
CA HIS A 579 -9.50 2.29 -8.08
C HIS A 579 -9.50 1.41 -6.82
N ARG A 580 -10.26 1.80 -5.80
CA ARG A 580 -10.37 1.08 -4.52
C ARG A 580 -11.74 1.32 -3.86
N VAL A 581 -12.03 0.54 -2.81
CA VAL A 581 -13.17 0.81 -1.91
C VAL A 581 -12.67 1.14 -0.52
N ASN A 582 -13.02 2.33 -0.05
CA ASN A 582 -12.70 2.90 1.24
C ASN A 582 -13.83 2.63 2.25
N LEU A 583 -13.51 1.92 3.33
CA LEU A 583 -14.46 1.51 4.38
C LEU A 583 -14.61 2.51 5.53
N ARG A 584 -14.12 3.74 5.37
CA ARG A 584 -14.27 4.76 6.40
C ARG A 584 -15.73 4.97 6.81
N PRO A 585 -16.04 5.14 8.12
CA PRO A 585 -17.41 5.22 8.61
C PRO A 585 -18.22 6.36 8.00
N GLU A 586 -17.59 7.48 7.62
CA GLU A 586 -18.27 8.57 6.93
C GLU A 586 -18.85 8.17 5.57
N ASN A 587 -18.34 7.13 4.91
CA ASN A 587 -18.89 6.60 3.66
C ASN A 587 -20.16 5.76 3.87
N TYR A 588 -20.48 5.44 5.13
CA TYR A 588 -21.62 4.62 5.57
C TYR A 588 -22.70 5.45 6.26
N LYS A 589 -22.63 6.77 6.14
CA LYS A 589 -23.61 7.69 6.71
C LYS A 589 -24.27 8.53 5.62
N ASP A 590 -25.54 8.83 5.81
CA ASP A 590 -26.26 9.81 4.98
C ASP A 590 -25.85 11.25 5.33
N SER A 591 -26.44 12.24 4.66
CA SER A 591 -26.18 13.66 4.92
C SER A 591 -26.61 14.13 6.31
N GLU A 592 -27.45 13.37 7.00
CA GLU A 592 -27.95 13.64 8.36
C GLU A 592 -27.14 12.89 9.44
N GLY A 593 -26.21 12.02 9.02
CA GLY A 593 -25.38 11.21 9.90
C GLY A 593 -25.97 9.86 10.30
N ASN A 594 -27.11 9.46 9.72
CA ASN A 594 -27.72 8.15 9.97
C ASN A 594 -26.98 7.05 9.21
N SER A 595 -26.93 5.85 9.79
CA SER A 595 -26.35 4.68 9.13
C SER A 595 -27.11 4.33 7.85
N LEU A 596 -26.35 4.03 6.79
CA LEU A 596 -26.85 3.51 5.51
C LEU A 596 -26.90 1.96 5.48
N GLY A 597 -26.43 1.30 6.55
CA GLY A 597 -26.27 -0.15 6.59
C GLY A 597 -25.13 -0.67 5.69
N PRO A 598 -25.19 -1.91 5.18
CA PRO A 598 -24.15 -2.45 4.31
C PRO A 598 -24.18 -1.83 2.91
N ARG A 599 -22.99 -1.70 2.30
CA ARG A 599 -22.84 -1.24 0.92
C ARG A 599 -22.92 -2.42 -0.05
N TYR A 600 -23.80 -2.30 -1.04
CA TYR A 600 -23.90 -3.24 -2.15
C TYR A 600 -23.34 -2.65 -3.45
N SER A 601 -22.60 -3.45 -4.21
CA SER A 601 -22.02 -3.09 -5.50
C SER A 601 -22.10 -4.29 -6.45
N PHE A 602 -22.52 -4.05 -7.70
CA PHE A 602 -22.74 -5.11 -8.67
C PHE A 602 -21.96 -4.81 -9.94
N ALA A 603 -20.89 -5.57 -10.19
CA ALA A 603 -19.97 -5.33 -11.29
C ALA A 603 -20.07 -6.43 -12.34
N ILE A 604 -20.28 -6.07 -13.60
CA ILE A 604 -20.21 -6.97 -14.74
C ILE A 604 -18.94 -6.67 -15.53
N PHE A 605 -18.13 -7.69 -15.75
CA PHE A 605 -16.85 -7.62 -16.43
C PHE A 605 -16.99 -8.23 -17.83
N GLN A 606 -16.79 -7.40 -18.85
CA GLN A 606 -16.68 -7.84 -20.23
C GLN A 606 -15.26 -8.41 -20.45
N GLY A 607 -15.12 -9.73 -20.47
CA GLY A 607 -13.84 -10.40 -20.69
C GLY A 607 -13.40 -10.38 -22.16
N VAL A 608 -12.12 -10.63 -22.42
CA VAL A 608 -11.60 -11.00 -23.74
C VAL A 608 -11.58 -12.52 -23.89
N SER A 609 -11.48 -13.01 -25.13
CA SER A 609 -11.34 -14.43 -25.43
C SER A 609 -10.09 -15.00 -24.75
N LEU A 610 -10.25 -16.19 -24.17
CA LEU A 610 -9.14 -16.89 -23.53
C LEU A 610 -8.07 -17.30 -24.54
N ASP A 611 -8.37 -17.36 -25.84
CA ASP A 611 -7.42 -17.78 -26.89
C ASP A 611 -6.67 -16.60 -27.56
N VAL A 612 -6.86 -15.38 -27.06
CA VAL A 612 -6.10 -14.23 -27.57
C VAL A 612 -4.64 -14.39 -27.14
N ALA A 613 -3.75 -14.24 -28.12
CA ALA A 613 -2.31 -14.25 -27.94
C ALA A 613 -1.72 -12.95 -28.51
N ALA A 614 -0.55 -12.54 -28.03
CA ALA A 614 0.11 -11.28 -28.44
C ALA A 614 0.21 -11.15 -29.97
N GLU A 615 0.56 -12.25 -30.65
CA GLU A 615 0.75 -12.33 -32.09
C GLU A 615 -0.53 -12.06 -32.91
N LYS A 616 -1.70 -12.22 -32.30
CA LYS A 616 -3.01 -12.01 -32.94
C LYS A 616 -3.53 -10.58 -32.77
N ILE A 617 -2.86 -9.73 -31.99
CA ILE A 617 -3.29 -8.34 -31.79
C ILE A 617 -2.72 -7.49 -32.93
N ASN A 618 -3.52 -7.34 -33.99
CA ASN A 618 -3.20 -6.50 -35.15
C ASN A 618 -4.17 -5.32 -35.28
N LEU A 619 -4.22 -4.47 -34.25
CA LEU A 619 -5.06 -3.27 -34.24
C LEU A 619 -4.27 -2.06 -34.75
N ASN A 620 -4.57 -1.59 -35.96
CA ASN A 620 -3.95 -0.39 -36.51
C ASN A 620 -4.62 0.88 -35.99
N ILE A 621 -4.20 1.35 -34.82
CA ILE A 621 -4.68 2.62 -34.26
C ILE A 621 -4.11 3.80 -35.07
N PRO A 622 -4.96 4.73 -35.56
CA PRO A 622 -4.51 5.92 -36.28
C PRO A 622 -3.48 6.73 -35.50
N GLN A 623 -2.49 7.30 -36.20
CA GLN A 623 -1.39 8.02 -35.54
C GLN A 623 -1.89 9.20 -34.69
N HIS A 624 -2.86 9.97 -35.19
CA HIS A 624 -3.41 11.11 -34.45
C HIS A 624 -4.13 10.71 -33.15
N ILE A 625 -4.53 9.45 -33.01
CA ILE A 625 -5.08 8.88 -31.78
C ILE A 625 -3.96 8.47 -30.83
N LYS A 626 -2.90 7.83 -31.34
CA LYS A 626 -1.70 7.51 -30.56
C LYS A 626 -1.03 8.77 -29.98
N ASP A 627 -1.06 9.86 -30.73
CA ASP A 627 -0.50 11.16 -30.36
C ASP A 627 -1.27 11.84 -29.21
N LEU A 628 -2.46 11.35 -28.84
CA LEU A 628 -3.18 11.81 -27.64
C LEU A 628 -2.45 11.39 -26.36
N VAL A 629 -1.71 10.28 -26.38
CA VAL A 629 -0.89 9.82 -25.26
C VAL A 629 0.49 10.49 -25.34
N LYS A 630 0.69 11.53 -24.53
CA LYS A 630 1.96 12.30 -24.48
C LYS A 630 2.99 11.73 -23.49
N ASP A 631 2.62 10.74 -22.70
CA ASP A 631 3.45 10.17 -21.63
C ASP A 631 4.07 8.85 -22.08
N ASP A 632 5.38 8.86 -22.32
CA ASP A 632 6.15 7.68 -22.75
C ASP A 632 6.17 6.57 -21.68
N LYS A 633 5.96 6.93 -20.40
CA LYS A 633 5.82 5.94 -19.32
C LYS A 633 4.50 5.18 -19.44
N VAL A 634 3.40 5.83 -19.80
CA VAL A 634 2.10 5.17 -20.02
C VAL A 634 2.20 4.16 -21.16
N ARG A 635 2.91 4.51 -22.24
CA ARG A 635 3.17 3.58 -23.35
C ARG A 635 4.02 2.39 -22.90
N SER A 636 5.12 2.65 -22.20
CA SER A 636 6.01 1.61 -21.68
C SER A 636 5.31 0.67 -20.68
N ASP A 637 4.48 1.22 -19.79
CA ASP A 637 3.70 0.46 -18.81
C ASP A 637 2.63 -0.38 -19.51
N ALA A 638 1.98 0.14 -20.55
CA ALA A 638 1.03 -0.61 -21.38
C ALA A 638 1.72 -1.74 -22.15
N GLU A 639 2.91 -1.51 -22.71
CA GLU A 639 3.73 -2.54 -23.34
C GLU A 639 4.18 -3.61 -22.34
N ALA A 640 4.61 -3.23 -21.14
CA ALA A 640 4.96 -4.19 -20.08
C ALA A 640 3.74 -5.01 -19.65
N THR A 641 2.58 -4.37 -19.51
CA THR A 641 1.31 -5.02 -19.22
C THR A 641 0.93 -6.01 -20.32
N PHE A 642 1.07 -5.59 -21.58
CA PHE A 642 0.83 -6.41 -22.75
C PHE A 642 1.74 -7.64 -22.73
N ASN A 643 3.04 -7.44 -22.56
CA ASN A 643 3.99 -8.54 -22.48
C ASN A 643 3.68 -9.47 -21.31
N GLN A 644 3.28 -8.95 -20.14
CA GLN A 644 2.91 -9.80 -19.00
C GLN A 644 1.60 -10.57 -19.24
N MET A 645 0.58 -9.93 -19.80
CA MET A 645 -0.75 -10.52 -19.99
C MET A 645 -0.78 -11.52 -21.15
N PHE A 646 0.03 -11.30 -22.19
CA PHE A 646 -0.01 -12.05 -23.44
C PHE A 646 1.27 -12.86 -23.73
N ASN A 647 2.17 -13.03 -22.76
CA ASN A 647 3.28 -13.98 -22.88
C ASN A 647 2.76 -15.41 -22.74
N GLY A 648 2.51 -16.07 -23.87
CA GLY A 648 1.83 -17.36 -23.96
C GLY A 648 0.33 -17.19 -24.25
N ASN A 649 -0.49 -18.09 -23.70
CA ASN A 649 -1.95 -18.05 -23.85
C ASN A 649 -2.59 -17.34 -22.62
N ILE A 650 -3.40 -16.30 -22.83
CA ILE A 650 -4.09 -15.57 -21.75
C ILE A 650 -4.89 -16.52 -20.86
N GLY A 651 -5.54 -17.53 -21.46
CA GLY A 651 -6.31 -18.51 -20.74
C GLY A 651 -5.48 -19.23 -19.69
N GLU A 652 -4.27 -19.67 -20.03
CA GLU A 652 -3.37 -20.36 -19.11
C GLU A 652 -2.92 -19.42 -17.99
N GLY A 653 -2.48 -18.21 -18.32
CA GLY A 653 -2.08 -17.21 -17.32
C GLY A 653 -3.23 -16.86 -16.37
N THR A 654 -4.45 -16.75 -16.90
CA THR A 654 -5.66 -16.48 -16.11
C THR A 654 -6.02 -17.66 -15.21
N LEU A 655 -5.87 -18.89 -15.70
CA LEU A 655 -6.14 -20.10 -14.91
C LEU A 655 -5.13 -20.20 -13.77
N ILE A 656 -3.84 -20.00 -14.05
CA ILE A 656 -2.78 -19.97 -13.03
C ILE A 656 -3.09 -18.93 -11.95
N ALA A 657 -3.43 -17.70 -12.35
CA ALA A 657 -3.81 -16.66 -11.40
C ALA A 657 -5.00 -17.10 -10.53
N ARG A 658 -6.05 -17.67 -11.13
CA ARG A 658 -7.23 -18.16 -10.39
C ARG A 658 -6.89 -19.29 -9.44
N VAL A 659 -6.12 -20.30 -9.84
CA VAL A 659 -5.76 -21.40 -8.93
C VAL A 659 -4.87 -20.93 -7.78
N THR A 660 -4.01 -19.92 -7.99
CA THR A 660 -3.19 -19.37 -6.90
C THR A 660 -3.97 -18.49 -5.93
N SER A 661 -5.01 -17.78 -6.41
CA SER A 661 -5.86 -16.91 -5.59
C SER A 661 -6.98 -17.66 -4.88
N HIS A 662 -7.46 -18.76 -5.46
CA HIS A 662 -8.56 -19.59 -4.95
C HIS A 662 -8.05 -21.01 -4.69
N GLN A 663 -7.12 -21.12 -3.72
CA GLN A 663 -6.39 -22.37 -3.47
C GLN A 663 -7.29 -23.50 -2.97
N ASP A 664 -8.42 -23.20 -2.33
CA ASP A 664 -9.44 -24.17 -1.92
C ASP A 664 -10.15 -24.80 -3.13
N VAL A 665 -10.58 -23.97 -4.10
CA VAL A 665 -11.13 -24.44 -5.39
C VAL A 665 -10.06 -25.27 -6.11
N ALA A 666 -8.83 -24.78 -6.16
CA ALA A 666 -7.73 -25.44 -6.85
C ALA A 666 -7.35 -26.78 -6.19
N GLN A 667 -7.32 -26.86 -4.87
CA GLN A 667 -7.03 -28.10 -4.14
C GLN A 667 -8.04 -29.19 -4.46
N ARG A 668 -9.30 -28.81 -4.70
CA ARG A 668 -10.37 -29.76 -5.05
C ARG A 668 -10.40 -30.15 -6.52
N TRP A 669 -10.21 -29.19 -7.43
CA TRP A 669 -10.45 -29.39 -8.87
C TRP A 669 -9.18 -29.41 -9.74
N TYR A 670 -8.08 -28.83 -9.25
CA TYR A 670 -6.81 -28.65 -9.97
C TYR A 670 -5.56 -28.91 -9.10
N PRO A 671 -5.50 -30.00 -8.30
CA PRO A 671 -4.47 -30.18 -7.27
C PRO A 671 -3.04 -30.20 -7.84
N ASP A 672 -2.84 -30.85 -9.00
CA ASP A 672 -1.53 -30.94 -9.64
C ASP A 672 -1.06 -29.58 -10.16
N LEU A 673 -1.98 -28.80 -10.75
CA LEU A 673 -1.68 -27.47 -11.25
C LEU A 673 -1.36 -26.49 -10.11
N LEU A 674 -2.08 -26.60 -8.98
CA LEU A 674 -1.80 -25.82 -7.79
C LEU A 674 -0.40 -26.09 -7.26
N ALA A 675 -0.01 -27.37 -7.14
CA ALA A 675 1.32 -27.75 -6.67
C ALA A 675 2.43 -27.16 -7.57
N GLN A 676 2.27 -27.30 -8.89
CA GLN A 676 3.21 -26.73 -9.87
C GLN A 676 3.29 -25.19 -9.78
N ALA A 677 2.15 -24.52 -9.68
CA ALA A 677 2.11 -23.06 -9.61
C ALA A 677 2.79 -22.51 -8.34
N LEU A 678 2.57 -23.17 -7.19
CA LEU A 678 3.20 -22.80 -5.92
C LEU A 678 4.71 -23.08 -5.90
N GLU A 679 5.17 -24.17 -6.51
CA GLU A 679 6.61 -24.47 -6.67
C GLU A 679 7.30 -23.44 -7.57
N ALA A 680 6.69 -23.09 -8.70
CA ALA A 680 7.20 -22.07 -9.60
C ALA A 680 7.28 -20.67 -8.94
N GLN A 681 6.38 -20.35 -8.01
CA GLN A 681 6.48 -19.13 -7.21
C GLN A 681 7.71 -19.16 -6.29
N LYS A 682 7.97 -20.26 -5.60
CA LYS A 682 9.14 -20.41 -4.72
C LYS A 682 10.48 -20.28 -5.46
N GLY A 683 10.57 -20.83 -6.67
CA GLY A 683 11.79 -20.77 -7.50
C GLY A 683 12.12 -19.40 -8.09
N ARG A 684 11.18 -18.44 -8.11
CA ARG A 684 11.44 -17.04 -8.53
C ARG A 684 11.98 -16.16 -7.39
N TYR A 685 11.97 -16.66 -6.16
CA TYR A 685 12.50 -16.00 -4.97
C TYR A 685 13.82 -16.62 -4.48
N GLN A 686 14.35 -17.64 -5.18
CA GLN A 686 15.73 -18.13 -5.06
C GLN A 686 16.60 -17.44 -6.11
#